data_AF-A0A1G3A437-F1
#
_entry.id   AF-A0A1G3A437-F1
#
_cell.length_a   1.000
_cell.length_b   1.000
_cell.length_c   1.000
_cell.angle_alpha   90.00
_cell.angle_beta   90.00
_cell.angle_gamma   90.00
#
_symmetry.space_group_name_H-M   'P 1'
#
loop_
_entity.id
_entity.type
_entity.pdbx_description
1 polymer ?
#
loop_
_entity_poly.entity_id
_entity_poly.type
_entity_poly.pdbx_seq_one_letter_code
_entity_poly.pdbx_strand_id
1 'polypeptide(L)'
;MILVGLIGSSIFLMTNRLIGAEQERHLVPADKGLSKETIQRLYERGQQAFYSGKDLETIGMPVGGIGTGQLYLRGDGTLGAWNIFNKHVFSGYGSEGYRTYRPDSPVDSGFAVVAEKDGKMIAKTLDRDFGTVSFSGEYPIGFVHYGSDEFPLKARLTASSPFIPLNAEDSALPATMFSVLVENASDVNLPVSVVGWLENAVLIDSASAVHALRRTRIVQEEKRTLIVHAAQKAPLPEGPAELREKVVLADFEGSGYGDWTAAGQAFGEGPARGTLTGQQTVSGFSGKGLVNTYLGGDGSHGTLTSPSFVISRKLINFLIGGGNHKGKTCMNLIVDGQMVRTATGKNDEKLEWTFWDVREFEGKSAKIQIVDEFSGGWGHINVDQIELSDERRAGPVGPVDELPDFGSMVLALSEGGASPEKTRELLEAVGQRAVKLHNEADITYPAAERRSAALATDPVVLEPHTRRAFIFILAWFFPNHENGHEYASRFNGAPEVARYVLDNWSRLSSETAEWYKTYYEYSSLPRWLLFRLHSTVSTLATGTCQWWENGRFWAWEGVGCCPGTCTHVWNYAHAPARLFPQLERSARQMQDFGQGFDSDSGLVGFRSNRAYAADGQCGTVLKAYREHLMSADSSFLKRNWPRIKAALEFSISRDGNDDGLIEDSQHNTYDINFEGPNTFVGSLYLAALRAGEEMAKELGDAPFAGRCRKIFESGSKLTVERLWDGEYFIQRVDLKKHPKFQYGEGCLSDQLFGQGWAHQLGLGYIYPAQNVAQALQSVWRYNWAPDVGPYNAAHAPERWFARPGEAGLITCTWPKSDFLAEGVRYRSEVWTGIEYQVAGNMIWDGMVDEALAICHGVHERYHPAKHNPFNEIECGDHYARAMASWGVYTALAGYEYHGPKGHVGFAPKITPEDFQAAFTAAEGWGTFSQKRDGKVQNEQLYLRWGKLSVETLAFEIPKDFPVARVTAAIDHTVVKSEYTLKDGRIEITLVSKQTVSTGQVLTVAIYRHGE
;
A
#
# COMPACT_ATOMS: atom_id res chain seq x y z
N MET A 1 54.03 -16.99 49.46
CA MET A 1 52.88 -17.94 49.55
C MET A 1 51.78 -17.37 48.66
N ILE A 2 51.76 -17.59 47.34
CA ILE A 2 51.35 -18.83 46.65
C ILE A 2 50.15 -19.46 47.36
N LEU A 3 48.92 -18.94 47.12
CA LEU A 3 47.65 -19.69 46.96
C LEU A 3 46.38 -18.80 46.85
N VAL A 4 46.29 -17.75 46.01
CA VAL A 4 44.98 -17.05 45.75
C VAL A 4 44.78 -16.62 44.28
N GLY A 5 45.61 -17.12 43.34
CA GLY A 5 45.59 -16.66 41.93
C GLY A 5 44.87 -17.56 40.93
N LEU A 6 44.23 -18.65 41.35
CA LEU A 6 43.79 -19.73 40.43
C LEU A 6 42.27 -19.98 40.41
N ILE A 7 41.46 -19.24 41.19
CA ILE A 7 40.00 -19.42 41.21
C ILE A 7 39.28 -18.37 40.33
N GLY A 8 39.87 -17.20 40.09
CA GLY A 8 39.26 -16.15 39.25
C GLY A 8 39.31 -16.43 37.75
N SER A 9 40.37 -17.07 37.25
CA SER A 9 40.51 -17.37 35.81
C SER A 9 39.70 -18.59 35.38
N SER A 10 39.48 -19.57 36.26
CA SER A 10 38.69 -20.76 35.95
C SER A 10 37.19 -20.47 35.91
N ILE A 11 36.69 -19.52 36.72
CA ILE A 11 35.29 -19.08 36.65
C ILE A 11 35.04 -18.28 35.37
N PHE A 12 35.97 -17.42 34.95
CA PHE A 12 35.85 -16.65 33.70
C PHE A 12 35.98 -17.53 32.43
N LEU A 13 36.83 -18.56 32.47
CA LEU A 13 36.94 -19.57 31.41
C LEU A 13 35.77 -20.56 31.41
N MET A 14 35.15 -20.85 32.58
CA MET A 14 33.92 -21.65 32.66
C MET A 14 32.69 -20.87 32.22
N THR A 15 32.55 -19.58 32.55
CA THR A 15 31.45 -18.74 32.03
C THR A 15 31.59 -18.53 30.53
N ASN A 16 32.80 -18.28 29.99
CA ASN A 16 32.99 -18.22 28.53
C ASN A 16 32.82 -19.58 27.84
N ARG A 17 33.09 -20.71 28.50
CA ARG A 17 32.79 -22.05 27.96
C ARG A 17 31.32 -22.44 28.09
N LEU A 18 30.60 -21.98 29.12
CA LEU A 18 29.15 -22.18 29.25
C LEU A 18 28.39 -21.30 28.27
N ILE A 19 28.80 -20.03 28.11
CA ILE A 19 28.30 -19.12 27.07
C ILE A 19 28.65 -19.68 25.68
N GLY A 20 29.87 -20.19 25.48
CA GLY A 20 30.30 -20.81 24.22
C GLY A 20 29.63 -22.15 23.91
N ALA A 21 29.22 -22.93 24.93
CA ALA A 21 28.50 -24.20 24.75
C ALA A 21 26.98 -24.02 24.58
N GLU A 22 26.39 -22.97 25.15
CA GLU A 22 25.02 -22.53 24.81
C GLU A 22 24.96 -21.92 23.40
N GLN A 23 26.02 -21.23 22.97
CA GLN A 23 26.16 -20.63 21.64
C GLN A 23 26.23 -21.68 20.51
N GLU A 24 26.62 -22.92 20.79
CA GLU A 24 26.64 -24.01 19.80
C GLU A 24 25.24 -24.55 19.43
N ARG A 25 24.16 -24.18 20.14
CA ARG A 25 22.80 -24.72 19.87
C ARG A 25 21.86 -23.79 19.11
N HIS A 26 21.99 -22.47 19.23
CA HIS A 26 21.05 -21.53 18.60
C HIS A 26 21.59 -20.95 17.29
N LEU A 27 20.77 -20.96 16.24
CA LEU A 27 21.20 -20.66 14.86
C LEU A 27 21.34 -19.15 14.56
N VAL A 28 20.79 -18.30 15.41
CA VAL A 28 20.94 -16.84 15.29
C VAL A 28 22.21 -16.42 16.05
N PRO A 29 23.19 -15.77 15.39
CA PRO A 29 24.43 -15.38 16.05
C PRO A 29 24.17 -14.33 17.12
N ALA A 30 24.83 -14.45 18.28
CA ALA A 30 24.67 -13.49 19.37
C ALA A 30 25.44 -12.18 19.12
N ASP A 31 26.60 -12.23 18.45
CA ASP A 31 27.47 -11.07 18.19
C ASP A 31 27.02 -10.21 16.99
N LYS A 32 26.11 -10.74 16.16
CA LYS A 32 25.53 -10.11 14.96
C LYS A 32 26.53 -9.72 13.86
N GLY A 33 27.83 -9.82 14.11
CA GLY A 33 28.89 -9.38 13.19
C GLY A 33 28.86 -7.87 12.86
N LEU A 34 28.16 -7.04 13.64
CA LEU A 34 28.05 -5.60 13.37
C LEU A 34 29.22 -4.85 14.01
N SER A 35 30.09 -4.27 13.18
CA SER A 35 31.19 -3.42 13.65
C SER A 35 30.67 -2.08 14.19
N LYS A 36 31.43 -1.44 15.08
CA LYS A 36 31.10 -0.09 15.57
C LYS A 36 31.01 0.92 14.42
N GLU A 37 31.86 0.76 13.42
CA GLU A 37 31.89 1.58 12.22
C GLU A 37 30.61 1.39 11.39
N THR A 38 30.12 0.15 11.28
CA THR A 38 28.84 -0.14 10.61
C THR A 38 27.68 0.56 11.31
N ILE A 39 27.60 0.46 12.64
CA ILE A 39 26.56 1.12 13.44
C ILE A 39 26.65 2.65 13.30
N GLN A 40 27.85 3.22 13.41
CA GLN A 40 28.05 4.67 13.30
C GLN A 40 27.55 5.23 11.96
N ARG A 41 27.71 4.48 10.85
CA ARG A 41 27.22 4.89 9.53
C ARG A 41 25.69 4.97 9.46
N LEU A 42 24.96 4.20 10.26
CA LEU A 42 23.49 4.25 10.29
C LEU A 42 22.97 5.61 10.75
N TYR A 43 23.75 6.33 11.56
CA TYR A 43 23.45 7.67 12.08
C TYR A 43 23.83 8.80 11.12
N GLU A 44 24.60 8.52 10.07
CA GLU A 44 25.03 9.56 9.13
C GLU A 44 23.82 10.11 8.38
N ARG A 45 23.74 11.44 8.28
CA ARG A 45 22.62 12.12 7.61
C ARG A 45 22.43 11.61 6.17
N GLY A 46 23.52 11.32 5.46
CA GLY A 46 23.49 10.86 4.08
C GLY A 46 22.98 11.90 3.09
N GLN A 47 22.82 11.46 1.84
CA GLN A 47 22.27 12.27 0.74
C GLN A 47 21.11 11.54 0.07
N GLN A 48 20.38 12.25 -0.79
CA GLN A 48 19.34 11.66 -1.62
C GLN A 48 19.94 10.58 -2.52
N ALA A 49 19.33 9.41 -2.56
CA ALA A 49 19.79 8.30 -3.40
C ALA A 49 19.38 8.52 -4.87
N PHE A 50 20.29 8.23 -5.79
CA PHE A 50 20.05 8.20 -7.24
C PHE A 50 20.43 6.83 -7.78
N TYR A 51 19.51 6.22 -8.49
CA TYR A 51 19.66 4.89 -9.09
C TYR A 51 19.78 5.01 -10.61
N SER A 52 20.50 4.09 -11.24
CA SER A 52 20.73 4.08 -12.70
C SER A 52 20.98 2.65 -13.21
N GLY A 53 21.03 2.48 -14.52
CA GLY A 53 21.30 1.18 -15.13
C GLY A 53 20.24 0.13 -14.75
N LYS A 54 20.69 -1.05 -14.29
CA LYS A 54 19.78 -2.17 -13.97
C LYS A 54 18.85 -1.91 -12.79
N ASP A 55 19.23 -1.02 -11.89
CA ASP A 55 18.40 -0.67 -10.73
C ASP A 55 17.07 -0.04 -11.16
N LEU A 56 17.00 0.58 -12.35
CA LEU A 56 15.78 1.21 -12.86
C LEU A 56 14.68 0.20 -13.21
N GLU A 57 15.01 -1.08 -13.41
CA GLU A 57 14.05 -2.06 -13.92
C GLU A 57 13.01 -2.47 -12.88
N THR A 58 13.32 -2.43 -11.59
CA THR A 58 12.41 -2.88 -10.52
C THR A 58 11.60 -1.73 -9.91
N ILE A 59 12.03 -0.49 -10.15
CA ILE A 59 11.44 0.69 -9.54
C ILE A 59 10.05 0.92 -10.13
N GLY A 60 9.06 0.99 -9.24
CA GLY A 60 7.70 1.41 -9.53
C GLY A 60 7.15 2.20 -8.35
N MET A 61 7.25 3.52 -8.40
CA MET A 61 6.75 4.40 -7.34
C MET A 61 5.29 4.76 -7.62
N PRO A 62 4.35 4.53 -6.69
CA PRO A 62 2.98 5.03 -6.83
C PRO A 62 2.92 6.55 -7.03
N VAL A 63 2.18 7.00 -8.05
CA VAL A 63 1.97 8.40 -8.42
C VAL A 63 0.49 8.71 -8.70
N GLY A 64 -0.40 8.00 -8.01
CA GLY A 64 -1.84 8.28 -7.96
C GLY A 64 -2.28 8.84 -6.61
N GLY A 65 -3.47 9.42 -6.57
CA GLY A 65 -4.08 9.88 -5.32
C GLY A 65 -4.52 8.71 -4.44
N ILE A 66 -4.65 8.97 -3.14
CA ILE A 66 -5.07 7.98 -2.15
C ILE A 66 -6.42 7.36 -2.53
N GLY A 67 -6.50 6.04 -2.58
CA GLY A 67 -7.74 5.31 -2.86
C GLY A 67 -8.31 5.49 -4.28
N THR A 68 -7.53 6.04 -5.22
CA THR A 68 -8.00 6.35 -6.59
C THR A 68 -7.60 5.33 -7.66
N GLY A 69 -7.09 4.17 -7.23
CA GLY A 69 -6.43 3.20 -8.09
C GLY A 69 -4.91 3.36 -8.09
N GLN A 70 -4.21 2.45 -8.77
CA GLN A 70 -2.76 2.37 -8.77
C GLN A 70 -2.19 2.77 -10.12
N LEU A 71 -1.13 3.59 -10.08
CA LEU A 71 -0.32 3.97 -11.24
C LEU A 71 1.11 4.17 -10.77
N TYR A 72 2.08 3.57 -11.46
CA TYR A 72 3.50 3.71 -11.13
C TYR A 72 4.21 4.66 -12.09
N LEU A 73 5.12 5.45 -11.53
CA LEU A 73 6.28 5.99 -12.23
C LEU A 73 7.40 4.94 -12.16
N ARG A 74 7.84 4.44 -13.32
CA ARG A 74 8.95 3.49 -13.41
C ARG A 74 10.30 4.20 -13.30
N GLY A 75 11.38 3.45 -13.05
CA GLY A 75 12.74 4.00 -12.92
C GLY A 75 13.23 4.80 -14.13
N ASP A 76 12.71 4.58 -15.33
CA ASP A 76 13.04 5.38 -16.53
C ASP A 76 12.04 6.51 -16.82
N GLY A 77 11.08 6.74 -15.92
CA GLY A 77 10.05 7.78 -15.99
C GLY A 77 8.85 7.46 -16.89
N THR A 78 8.82 6.28 -17.50
CA THR A 78 7.60 5.79 -18.14
C THR A 78 6.57 5.32 -17.10
N LEU A 79 5.29 5.31 -17.48
CA LEU A 79 4.21 4.89 -16.58
C LEU A 79 3.98 3.38 -16.64
N GLY A 80 3.53 2.77 -15.55
CA GLY A 80 3.22 1.34 -15.47
C GLY A 80 2.18 1.00 -14.41
N ALA A 81 1.81 -0.29 -14.31
CA ALA A 81 0.83 -0.81 -13.36
C ALA A 81 -0.50 -0.04 -13.34
N TRP A 82 -1.10 0.18 -14.52
CA TRP A 82 -2.34 0.94 -14.72
C TRP A 82 -3.58 0.21 -14.16
N ASN A 83 -3.70 0.15 -12.83
CA ASN A 83 -4.84 -0.47 -12.14
C ASN A 83 -5.81 0.61 -11.65
N ILE A 84 -6.31 1.42 -12.59
CA ILE A 84 -7.27 2.52 -12.35
C ILE A 84 -8.68 2.21 -12.88
N PHE A 85 -8.86 1.04 -13.50
CA PHE A 85 -10.05 0.67 -14.28
C PHE A 85 -11.07 -0.19 -13.50
N ASN A 86 -11.13 -0.04 -12.17
CA ASN A 86 -12.05 -0.78 -11.28
C ASN A 86 -11.96 -2.32 -11.35
N LYS A 87 -10.90 -2.86 -11.95
CA LYS A 87 -10.65 -4.29 -12.00
C LYS A 87 -9.95 -4.77 -10.74
N HIS A 88 -10.46 -5.84 -10.16
CA HIS A 88 -9.76 -6.52 -9.08
C HIS A 88 -8.49 -7.21 -9.63
N VAL A 89 -7.33 -6.82 -9.10
CA VAL A 89 -6.03 -7.39 -9.47
C VAL A 89 -5.44 -8.06 -8.24
N PHE A 90 -5.31 -9.39 -8.29
CA PHE A 90 -4.63 -10.17 -7.27
C PHE A 90 -3.16 -10.35 -7.63
N SER A 91 -2.24 -9.81 -6.84
CA SER A 91 -0.80 -9.83 -7.16
C SER A 91 -0.04 -11.06 -6.66
N GLY A 92 -0.72 -12.02 -6.00
CA GLY A 92 -0.12 -13.29 -5.58
C GLY A 92 0.19 -13.39 -4.07
N TYR A 93 0.87 -14.47 -3.67
CA TYR A 93 1.28 -14.76 -2.29
C TYR A 93 2.80 -14.96 -2.20
N GLY A 94 3.44 -14.52 -1.12
CA GLY A 94 4.78 -15.01 -0.76
C GLY A 94 5.86 -14.69 -1.81
N SER A 95 6.65 -15.70 -2.17
CA SER A 95 7.75 -15.59 -3.15
C SER A 95 7.29 -15.17 -4.55
N GLU A 96 6.02 -15.37 -4.89
CA GLU A 96 5.45 -14.90 -6.16
C GLU A 96 5.32 -13.38 -6.22
N GLY A 97 5.12 -12.71 -5.06
CA GLY A 97 5.18 -11.25 -4.96
C GLY A 97 6.62 -10.70 -4.95
N TYR A 98 7.62 -11.56 -4.72
CA TYR A 98 9.05 -11.23 -4.81
C TYR A 98 9.62 -11.38 -6.23
N ARG A 99 8.76 -11.58 -7.24
CA ARG A 99 9.21 -11.57 -8.63
C ARG A 99 9.86 -10.21 -8.90
N THR A 100 11.16 -10.22 -9.20
CA THR A 100 11.86 -9.07 -9.74
C THR A 100 11.40 -8.91 -11.18
N TYR A 101 10.40 -8.07 -11.43
CA TYR A 101 9.94 -7.78 -12.78
C TYR A 101 9.74 -6.29 -12.99
N ARG A 102 9.94 -5.88 -14.23
CA ARG A 102 9.62 -4.53 -14.66
C ARG A 102 8.11 -4.37 -14.70
N PRO A 103 7.52 -3.38 -14.00
CA PRO A 103 6.07 -3.19 -14.02
C PRO A 103 5.54 -3.03 -15.45
N ASP A 104 4.45 -3.75 -15.75
CA ASP A 104 3.81 -3.72 -17.07
C ASP A 104 3.25 -2.34 -17.40
N SER A 105 3.26 -1.97 -18.69
CA SER A 105 2.76 -0.69 -19.19
C SER A 105 1.75 -0.93 -20.32
N PRO A 106 0.51 -1.32 -20.00
CA PRO A 106 -0.50 -1.66 -21.00
C PRO A 106 -0.99 -0.45 -21.82
N VAL A 107 -0.89 0.77 -21.27
CA VAL A 107 -1.34 2.01 -21.90
C VAL A 107 -0.13 2.76 -22.50
N ASP A 108 -0.17 3.05 -23.80
CA ASP A 108 0.85 3.89 -24.44
C ASP A 108 0.71 5.34 -23.97
N SER A 109 1.78 5.87 -23.38
CA SER A 109 1.83 7.23 -22.83
C SER A 109 3.29 7.67 -22.68
N GLY A 110 3.52 8.98 -22.60
CA GLY A 110 4.84 9.51 -22.30
C GLY A 110 5.07 10.92 -22.83
N PHE A 111 6.34 11.32 -22.79
CA PHE A 111 6.81 12.63 -23.20
C PHE A 111 8.03 12.53 -24.09
N ALA A 112 8.24 13.52 -24.95
CA ALA A 112 9.45 13.70 -25.73
C ALA A 112 9.84 15.18 -25.74
N VAL A 113 11.15 15.44 -25.74
CA VAL A 113 11.70 16.77 -25.98
C VAL A 113 12.17 16.86 -27.41
N VAL A 114 11.85 17.97 -28.06
CA VAL A 114 12.19 18.23 -29.46
C VAL A 114 12.94 19.55 -29.54
N ALA A 115 14.07 19.57 -30.25
CA ALA A 115 14.83 20.76 -30.54
C ALA A 115 14.95 20.98 -32.04
N GLU A 116 14.91 22.23 -32.48
CA GLU A 116 15.31 22.62 -33.82
C GLU A 116 16.78 23.05 -33.81
N LYS A 117 17.62 22.37 -34.58
CA LYS A 117 19.05 22.70 -34.73
C LYS A 117 19.43 22.66 -36.20
N ASP A 118 20.02 23.73 -36.70
CA ASP A 118 20.47 23.86 -38.10
C ASP A 118 19.36 23.56 -39.12
N GLY A 119 18.12 23.97 -38.83
CA GLY A 119 16.94 23.72 -39.67
C GLY A 119 16.46 22.26 -39.67
N LYS A 120 16.94 21.43 -38.74
CA LYS A 120 16.51 20.04 -38.55
C LYS A 120 15.90 19.84 -37.17
N MET A 121 14.78 19.13 -37.13
CA MET A 121 14.17 18.71 -35.89
C MET A 121 14.84 17.43 -35.38
N ILE A 122 15.28 17.45 -34.12
CA ILE A 122 15.83 16.30 -33.41
C ILE A 122 15.02 16.08 -32.14
N ALA A 123 14.76 14.81 -31.79
CA ALA A 123 13.92 14.48 -30.65
C ALA A 123 14.49 13.31 -29.82
N LYS A 124 14.16 13.30 -28.54
CA LYS A 124 14.38 12.17 -27.62
C LYS A 124 13.15 11.96 -26.76
N THR A 125 12.71 10.71 -26.63
CA THR A 125 11.67 10.29 -25.69
C THR A 125 12.22 10.28 -24.26
N LEU A 126 11.39 10.68 -23.29
CA LEU A 126 11.72 10.64 -21.86
C LEU A 126 11.53 9.22 -21.32
N ASP A 127 12.41 8.33 -21.73
CA ASP A 127 12.48 6.94 -21.33
C ASP A 127 13.94 6.45 -21.35
N ARG A 128 14.13 5.13 -21.25
CA ARG A 128 15.45 4.48 -21.29
C ARG A 128 16.29 4.81 -22.54
N ASP A 129 15.66 5.22 -23.64
CA ASP A 129 16.34 5.45 -24.92
C ASP A 129 16.86 6.90 -25.06
N PHE A 130 16.63 7.74 -24.04
CA PHE A 130 17.16 9.10 -24.02
C PHE A 130 18.70 9.12 -24.10
N GLY A 131 19.35 8.27 -23.31
CA GLY A 131 20.81 8.24 -23.10
C GLY A 131 21.12 7.81 -21.67
N THR A 132 21.75 8.68 -20.89
CA THR A 132 21.90 8.49 -19.44
C THR A 132 20.60 8.79 -18.73
N VAL A 133 20.11 7.84 -17.94
CA VAL A 133 18.90 7.98 -17.12
C VAL A 133 19.21 7.67 -15.67
N SER A 134 18.74 8.52 -14.75
CA SER A 134 18.82 8.25 -13.31
C SER A 134 17.52 8.62 -12.60
N PHE A 135 17.15 7.81 -11.62
CA PHE A 135 15.94 7.98 -10.83
C PHE A 135 16.25 8.30 -9.38
N SER A 136 15.50 9.23 -8.81
CA SER A 136 15.39 9.38 -7.36
C SER A 136 13.93 9.52 -6.97
N GLY A 137 13.46 8.65 -6.07
CA GLY A 137 12.10 8.67 -5.58
C GLY A 137 12.10 8.80 -4.07
N GLU A 138 11.46 9.85 -3.58
CA GLU A 138 11.22 10.08 -2.17
C GLU A 138 9.75 10.47 -2.08
N TYR A 139 8.90 9.45 -1.88
CA TYR A 139 7.44 9.59 -1.92
C TYR A 139 7.02 10.79 -1.05
N PRO A 140 6.18 11.71 -1.56
CA PRO A 140 5.31 11.59 -2.74
C PRO A 140 5.90 12.06 -4.08
N ILE A 141 7.21 12.39 -4.15
CA ILE A 141 7.81 13.00 -5.35
C ILE A 141 8.87 12.08 -5.98
N GLY A 142 8.76 11.88 -7.29
CA GLY A 142 9.73 11.16 -8.12
C GLY A 142 10.44 12.11 -9.08
N PHE A 143 11.74 11.92 -9.23
CA PHE A 143 12.61 12.67 -10.12
C PHE A 143 13.30 11.71 -11.07
N VAL A 144 13.18 11.97 -12.38
CA VAL A 144 13.91 11.23 -13.41
C VAL A 144 14.73 12.22 -14.21
N HIS A 145 16.04 12.02 -14.23
CA HIS A 145 17.00 12.86 -14.92
C HIS A 145 17.44 12.17 -16.20
N TYR A 146 17.49 12.93 -17.28
CA TYR A 146 17.83 12.49 -18.62
C TYR A 146 18.96 13.36 -19.17
N GLY A 147 19.98 12.71 -19.73
CA GLY A 147 21.12 13.34 -20.37
C GLY A 147 21.63 12.51 -21.54
N SER A 148 22.36 13.14 -22.44
CA SER A 148 23.04 12.47 -23.55
C SER A 148 24.16 13.35 -24.08
N ASP A 149 25.29 12.76 -24.44
CA ASP A 149 26.40 13.48 -25.08
C ASP A 149 26.09 13.81 -26.56
N GLU A 150 25.10 13.13 -27.16
CA GLU A 150 24.72 13.28 -28.56
C GLU A 150 23.50 14.18 -28.77
N PHE A 151 22.88 14.67 -27.69
CA PHE A 151 21.67 15.48 -27.72
C PHE A 151 21.87 16.78 -26.93
N PRO A 152 21.56 17.96 -27.50
CA PRO A 152 21.95 19.24 -26.89
C PRO A 152 21.08 19.66 -25.70
N LEU A 153 20.06 18.88 -25.35
CA LEU A 153 19.17 19.15 -24.21
C LEU A 153 19.35 18.12 -23.11
N LYS A 154 19.24 18.56 -21.87
CA LYS A 154 18.98 17.71 -20.71
C LYS A 154 17.52 17.88 -20.28
N ALA A 155 16.94 16.83 -19.71
CA ALA A 155 15.59 16.90 -19.18
C ALA A 155 15.52 16.34 -17.76
N ARG A 156 14.57 16.86 -16.97
CA ARG A 156 14.19 16.29 -15.68
C ARG A 156 12.68 16.19 -15.61
N LEU A 157 12.15 14.97 -15.51
CA LEU A 157 10.75 14.71 -15.22
C LEU A 157 10.56 14.68 -13.71
N THR A 158 9.71 15.55 -13.19
CA THR A 158 9.19 15.46 -11.82
C THR A 158 7.77 14.95 -11.89
N ALA A 159 7.44 13.92 -11.12
CA ALA A 159 6.12 13.31 -11.07
C ALA A 159 5.65 13.11 -9.62
N SER A 160 4.40 13.48 -9.35
CA SER A 160 3.77 13.37 -8.02
C SER A 160 2.25 13.44 -8.16
N SER A 161 1.50 12.85 -7.23
CA SER A 161 0.13 13.32 -6.96
C SER A 161 0.16 14.37 -5.86
N PRO A 162 -0.84 15.26 -5.77
CA PRO A 162 -0.98 16.10 -4.59
C PRO A 162 -0.99 15.21 -3.33
N PHE A 163 -0.15 15.55 -2.36
CA PHE A 163 -0.04 14.81 -1.11
C PHE A 163 0.19 15.80 0.01
N ILE A 164 -0.88 16.09 0.73
CA ILE A 164 -0.96 17.15 1.73
C ILE A 164 -1.54 16.50 2.99
N PRO A 165 -0.70 16.12 3.97
CA PRO A 165 -1.20 15.51 5.20
C PRO A 165 -2.31 16.36 5.83
N LEU A 166 -3.29 15.66 6.40
CA LEU A 166 -4.53 16.19 6.97
C LEU A 166 -5.53 16.77 5.96
N ASN A 167 -5.20 16.79 4.66
CA ASN A 167 -6.12 17.10 3.57
C ASN A 167 -6.30 15.86 2.67
N ALA A 168 -7.17 14.95 3.12
CA ALA A 168 -7.43 13.70 2.42
C ALA A 168 -8.07 13.95 1.05
N GLU A 169 -8.97 14.93 0.93
CA GLU A 169 -9.69 15.24 -0.31
C GLU A 169 -8.76 15.65 -1.46
N ASP A 170 -7.79 16.54 -1.22
CA ASP A 170 -6.81 16.91 -2.25
C ASP A 170 -5.77 15.81 -2.45
N SER A 171 -5.44 15.04 -1.40
CA SER A 171 -4.51 13.91 -1.50
C SER A 171 -5.11 12.68 -2.20
N ALA A 172 -6.43 12.67 -2.40
CA ALA A 172 -7.19 11.63 -3.09
C ALA A 172 -7.70 12.10 -4.47
N LEU A 173 -7.01 13.05 -5.11
CA LEU A 173 -7.33 13.44 -6.48
C LEU A 173 -6.84 12.34 -7.45
N PRO A 174 -7.69 11.87 -8.40
CA PRO A 174 -7.32 10.85 -9.38
C PRO A 174 -6.47 11.47 -10.51
N ALA A 175 -5.30 11.98 -10.14
CA ALA A 175 -4.41 12.70 -11.04
C ALA A 175 -2.92 12.57 -10.66
N THR A 176 -2.08 12.63 -11.69
CA THR A 176 -0.63 12.76 -11.60
C THR A 176 -0.20 14.11 -12.19
N MET A 177 0.56 14.87 -11.42
CA MET A 177 1.22 16.10 -11.81
C MET A 177 2.60 15.81 -12.39
N PHE A 178 2.89 16.34 -13.57
CA PHE A 178 4.19 16.28 -14.21
C PHE A 178 4.77 17.66 -14.43
N SER A 179 6.07 17.81 -14.15
CA SER A 179 6.87 18.95 -14.55
C SER A 179 8.08 18.47 -15.34
N VAL A 180 8.11 18.77 -16.63
CA VAL A 180 9.23 18.47 -17.53
C VAL A 180 10.11 19.71 -17.59
N LEU A 181 11.20 19.70 -16.83
CA LEU A 181 12.22 20.74 -16.87
C LEU A 181 13.22 20.42 -17.99
N VAL A 182 13.31 21.28 -18.99
CA VAL A 182 14.27 21.14 -20.10
C VAL A 182 15.35 22.20 -19.96
N GLU A 183 16.61 21.78 -20.08
CA GLU A 183 17.80 22.63 -20.05
C GLU A 183 18.48 22.57 -21.42
N ASN A 184 18.81 23.74 -21.97
CA ASN A 184 19.71 23.84 -23.11
C ASN A 184 21.16 23.74 -22.61
N ALA A 185 21.81 22.60 -22.82
CA ALA A 185 23.17 22.36 -22.38
C ALA A 185 24.23 22.80 -23.41
N SER A 186 23.82 23.46 -24.49
CA SER A 186 24.69 23.91 -25.58
C SER A 186 24.97 25.41 -25.53
N ASP A 187 25.89 25.86 -26.38
CA ASP A 187 26.29 27.26 -26.51
C ASP A 187 25.52 28.04 -27.59
N VAL A 188 24.41 27.49 -28.09
CA VAL A 188 23.56 28.13 -29.10
C VAL A 188 22.12 28.23 -28.62
N ASN A 189 21.38 29.20 -29.14
CA ASN A 189 19.94 29.29 -28.92
C ASN A 189 19.23 28.11 -29.59
N LEU A 190 18.33 27.45 -28.86
CA LEU A 190 17.56 26.31 -29.38
C LEU A 190 16.06 26.57 -29.24
N PRO A 191 15.28 26.58 -30.33
CA PRO A 191 13.84 26.40 -30.26
C PRO A 191 13.53 25.00 -29.74
N VAL A 192 12.78 24.92 -28.64
CA VAL A 192 12.46 23.68 -27.93
C VAL A 192 10.96 23.54 -27.74
N SER A 193 10.44 22.34 -27.98
CA SER A 193 9.07 21.93 -27.67
C SER A 193 9.06 20.64 -26.84
N VAL A 194 8.00 20.46 -26.05
CA VAL A 194 7.70 19.17 -25.39
C VAL A 194 6.44 18.59 -26.00
N VAL A 195 6.51 17.33 -26.42
CA VAL A 195 5.38 16.53 -26.89
C VAL A 195 4.93 15.62 -25.76
N GLY A 196 3.63 15.57 -25.51
CA GLY A 196 3.00 14.60 -24.59
C GLY A 196 1.93 13.80 -25.31
N TRP A 197 1.85 12.50 -25.04
CA TRP A 197 0.82 11.63 -25.64
C TRP A 197 0.17 10.70 -24.63
N LEU A 198 -1.06 10.28 -24.95
CA LEU A 198 -1.85 9.36 -24.15
C LEU A 198 -2.75 8.51 -25.06
N GLU A 199 -2.72 7.20 -24.87
CA GLU A 199 -3.68 6.25 -25.43
C GLU A 199 -5.06 6.41 -24.80
N ASN A 200 -6.12 6.32 -25.62
CA ASN A 200 -7.47 6.21 -25.09
C ASN A 200 -7.70 4.80 -24.54
N ALA A 201 -7.46 4.64 -23.23
CA ALA A 201 -7.63 3.38 -22.51
C ALA A 201 -9.01 3.23 -21.85
N VAL A 202 -10.00 4.07 -22.18
CA VAL A 202 -11.38 3.88 -21.69
C VAL A 202 -11.93 2.57 -22.29
N LEU A 203 -12.58 1.73 -21.49
CA LEU A 203 -13.01 0.37 -21.88
C LEU A 203 -11.85 -0.59 -22.22
N ILE A 204 -10.65 -0.43 -21.65
CA ILE A 204 -9.49 -1.28 -21.97
C ILE A 204 -9.74 -2.78 -21.74
N ASP A 205 -10.51 -3.15 -20.73
CA ASP A 205 -10.83 -4.54 -20.40
C ASP A 205 -12.12 -5.01 -21.11
N SER A 206 -13.09 -4.11 -21.30
CA SER A 206 -14.42 -4.46 -21.78
C SER A 206 -14.63 -4.30 -23.28
N ALA A 207 -13.77 -3.56 -24.00
CA ALA A 207 -13.98 -3.19 -25.41
C ALA A 207 -14.19 -4.39 -26.35
N SER A 208 -13.55 -5.54 -26.09
CA SER A 208 -13.72 -6.74 -26.91
C SER A 208 -15.10 -7.41 -26.74
N ALA A 209 -15.84 -7.06 -25.69
CA ALA A 209 -17.11 -7.67 -25.32
C ALA A 209 -18.32 -6.74 -25.54
N VAL A 210 -18.11 -5.51 -26.02
CA VAL A 210 -19.20 -4.54 -26.29
C VAL A 210 -19.07 -3.84 -27.64
N HIS A 211 -20.22 -3.43 -28.17
CA HIS A 211 -20.28 -2.52 -29.31
C HIS A 211 -20.18 -1.06 -28.83
N ALA A 212 -18.95 -0.58 -28.67
CA ALA A 212 -18.65 0.77 -28.22
C ALA A 212 -17.68 1.48 -29.18
N LEU A 213 -17.74 2.81 -29.16
CA LEU A 213 -16.75 3.66 -29.80
C LEU A 213 -15.93 4.38 -28.74
N ARG A 214 -14.64 4.51 -28.97
CA ARG A 214 -13.79 5.46 -28.26
C ARG A 214 -13.85 6.80 -28.97
N ARG A 215 -13.92 7.88 -28.21
CA ARG A 215 -13.87 9.24 -28.71
C ARG A 215 -12.72 9.98 -28.05
N THR A 216 -11.93 10.65 -28.88
CA THR A 216 -10.79 11.43 -28.46
C THR A 216 -10.96 12.85 -28.99
N ARG A 217 -10.84 13.83 -28.10
CA ARG A 217 -10.92 15.26 -28.44
C ARG A 217 -9.68 15.99 -27.98
N ILE A 218 -9.12 16.85 -28.83
CA ILE A 218 -8.12 17.84 -28.43
C ILE A 218 -8.84 19.17 -28.26
N VAL A 219 -8.93 19.64 -27.02
CA VAL A 219 -9.66 20.85 -26.64
C VAL A 219 -8.64 21.93 -26.30
N GLN A 220 -8.64 23.01 -27.09
CA GLN A 220 -7.93 24.25 -26.76
C GLN A 220 -8.85 25.15 -25.94
N GLU A 221 -8.40 25.53 -24.75
CA GLU A 221 -9.01 26.54 -23.88
C GLU A 221 -8.02 27.72 -23.77
N GLU A 222 -8.47 28.93 -23.39
CA GLU A 222 -7.65 30.16 -23.44
C GLU A 222 -6.26 30.05 -22.78
N LYS A 223 -6.09 29.16 -21.80
CA LYS A 223 -4.83 28.98 -21.06
C LYS A 223 -4.33 27.53 -21.00
N ARG A 224 -4.94 26.58 -21.71
CA ARG A 224 -4.60 25.15 -21.59
C ARG A 224 -5.07 24.33 -22.78
N THR A 225 -4.41 23.20 -23.02
CA THR A 225 -4.80 22.25 -24.07
C THR A 225 -4.97 20.87 -23.48
N LEU A 226 -6.09 20.20 -23.77
CA LEU A 226 -6.43 18.91 -23.19
C LEU A 226 -6.63 17.87 -24.29
N ILE A 227 -5.98 16.71 -24.16
CA ILE A 227 -6.45 15.47 -24.78
C ILE A 227 -7.52 14.91 -23.86
N VAL A 228 -8.76 14.77 -24.35
CA VAL A 228 -9.89 14.22 -23.62
C VAL A 228 -10.32 12.90 -24.25
N HIS A 229 -10.11 11.82 -23.51
CA HIS A 229 -10.51 10.46 -23.86
C HIS A 229 -11.81 10.08 -23.17
N ALA A 230 -12.75 9.55 -23.94
CA ALA A 230 -14.00 8.98 -23.46
C ALA A 230 -14.40 7.77 -24.33
N ALA A 231 -15.47 7.09 -23.92
CA ALA A 231 -16.17 6.12 -24.74
C ALA A 231 -17.66 6.47 -24.84
N GLN A 232 -18.31 5.96 -25.87
CA GLN A 232 -19.75 6.07 -26.05
C GLN A 232 -20.29 4.77 -26.64
N LYS A 233 -21.57 4.49 -26.40
CA LYS A 233 -22.27 3.42 -27.10
C LYS A 233 -22.21 3.70 -28.61
N ALA A 234 -21.80 2.68 -29.38
CA ALA A 234 -21.83 2.79 -30.82
C ALA A 234 -23.29 2.80 -31.29
N PRO A 235 -23.71 3.72 -32.19
CA PRO A 235 -25.02 3.68 -32.78
C PRO A 235 -25.22 2.34 -33.49
N LEU A 236 -26.37 1.71 -33.28
CA LEU A 236 -26.73 0.53 -34.05
C LEU A 236 -26.85 0.97 -35.52
N PRO A 237 -26.24 0.25 -36.48
CA PRO A 237 -26.45 0.50 -37.90
C PRO A 237 -27.95 0.49 -38.20
N GLU A 238 -28.44 1.49 -38.93
CA GLU A 238 -29.79 1.45 -39.48
C GLU A 238 -29.89 0.25 -40.44
N GLY A 239 -30.72 -0.73 -40.09
CA GLY A 239 -31.03 -1.92 -40.88
C GLY A 239 -32.44 -2.43 -40.53
N PRO A 240 -33.12 -3.12 -41.46
CA PRO A 240 -34.58 -3.13 -41.58
C PRO A 240 -35.33 -3.70 -40.37
N ALA A 241 -36.59 -3.28 -40.26
CA ALA A 241 -37.46 -3.29 -39.09
C ALA A 241 -37.93 -4.65 -38.53
N GLU A 242 -37.28 -5.79 -38.84
CA GLU A 242 -37.64 -7.09 -38.25
C GLU A 242 -36.42 -7.94 -37.88
N LEU A 243 -36.41 -8.45 -36.64
CA LEU A 243 -35.39 -9.36 -36.12
C LEU A 243 -35.43 -10.69 -36.88
N ARG A 244 -34.30 -11.12 -37.45
CA ARG A 244 -34.25 -12.40 -38.17
C ARG A 244 -34.19 -13.56 -37.18
N GLU A 245 -34.84 -14.68 -37.52
CA GLU A 245 -34.92 -15.87 -36.67
C GLU A 245 -33.53 -16.39 -36.27
N LYS A 246 -33.42 -16.91 -35.04
CA LYS A 246 -32.18 -17.46 -34.48
C LYS A 246 -31.80 -18.76 -35.19
N VAL A 247 -30.50 -18.96 -35.43
CA VAL A 247 -29.98 -20.19 -36.02
C VAL A 247 -29.06 -20.86 -35.01
N VAL A 248 -29.47 -22.00 -34.47
CA VAL A 248 -28.64 -22.79 -33.54
C VAL A 248 -27.59 -23.54 -34.34
N LEU A 249 -26.31 -23.31 -34.01
CA LEU A 249 -25.16 -23.99 -34.60
C LEU A 249 -24.83 -25.29 -33.85
N ALA A 250 -24.96 -25.28 -32.52
CA ALA A 250 -24.82 -26.47 -31.68
C ALA A 250 -25.52 -26.28 -30.33
N ASP A 251 -26.29 -27.27 -29.91
CA ASP A 251 -26.92 -27.37 -28.57
C ASP A 251 -26.40 -28.58 -27.76
N PHE A 252 -25.57 -29.43 -28.38
CA PHE A 252 -24.94 -30.61 -27.78
C PHE A 252 -25.89 -31.62 -27.10
N GLU A 253 -27.17 -31.63 -27.49
CA GLU A 253 -28.17 -32.53 -26.92
C GLU A 253 -28.07 -33.97 -27.46
N GLY A 254 -27.40 -34.17 -28.60
CA GLY A 254 -27.19 -35.46 -29.24
C GLY A 254 -26.29 -36.42 -28.44
N SER A 255 -26.28 -37.70 -28.81
CA SER A 255 -25.42 -38.73 -28.19
C SER A 255 -23.93 -38.60 -28.54
N GLY A 256 -23.59 -37.78 -29.52
CA GLY A 256 -22.24 -37.43 -29.96
C GLY A 256 -22.23 -36.00 -30.52
N TYR A 257 -21.08 -35.50 -30.98
CA TYR A 257 -20.94 -34.11 -31.44
C TYR A 257 -21.49 -33.83 -32.85
N GLY A 258 -22.24 -34.75 -33.46
CA GLY A 258 -22.76 -34.59 -34.83
C GLY A 258 -21.64 -34.47 -35.86
N ASP A 259 -21.72 -33.47 -36.74
CA ASP A 259 -20.73 -33.21 -37.79
C ASP A 259 -19.46 -32.49 -37.28
N TRP A 260 -19.34 -32.22 -35.98
CA TRP A 260 -18.13 -31.64 -35.40
C TRP A 260 -17.01 -32.68 -35.35
N THR A 261 -15.80 -32.24 -35.66
CA THR A 261 -14.60 -33.09 -35.68
C THR A 261 -13.81 -32.91 -34.40
N ALA A 262 -13.72 -33.97 -33.58
CA ALA A 262 -12.89 -34.01 -32.39
C ALA A 262 -11.48 -34.55 -32.72
N ALA A 263 -10.46 -34.00 -32.08
CA ALA A 263 -9.08 -34.49 -32.11
C ALA A 263 -8.51 -34.49 -30.69
N GLY A 264 -7.71 -35.49 -30.34
CA GLY A 264 -7.19 -35.65 -28.97
C GLY A 264 -8.15 -36.43 -28.06
N GLN A 265 -7.92 -36.33 -26.74
CA GLN A 265 -8.64 -37.09 -25.72
C GLN A 265 -9.64 -36.26 -24.91
N ALA A 266 -9.48 -34.93 -24.89
CA ALA A 266 -10.22 -34.03 -24.01
C ALA A 266 -11.75 -34.05 -24.18
N PHE A 267 -12.26 -34.33 -25.38
CA PHE A 267 -13.69 -34.23 -25.68
C PHE A 267 -14.46 -35.55 -25.53
N GLY A 268 -13.78 -36.67 -25.27
CA GLY A 268 -14.40 -37.99 -25.18
C GLY A 268 -15.15 -38.42 -26.45
N GLU A 269 -16.11 -39.33 -26.29
CA GLU A 269 -16.94 -39.85 -27.39
C GLU A 269 -18.18 -38.99 -27.70
N GLY A 270 -18.53 -38.03 -26.82
CA GLY A 270 -19.68 -37.16 -26.99
C GLY A 270 -19.89 -36.17 -25.83
N PRO A 271 -20.92 -35.31 -25.91
CA PRO A 271 -21.23 -34.32 -24.89
C PRO A 271 -21.46 -34.93 -23.50
N ALA A 272 -20.97 -34.28 -22.46
CA ALA A 272 -21.26 -34.65 -21.08
C ALA A 272 -22.73 -34.36 -20.72
N ARG A 273 -23.21 -34.97 -19.63
CA ARG A 273 -24.57 -34.78 -19.10
C ARG A 273 -24.60 -34.01 -17.78
N GLY A 274 -23.70 -33.03 -17.66
CA GLY A 274 -23.48 -32.23 -16.46
C GLY A 274 -22.07 -32.41 -15.87
N THR A 275 -21.99 -32.45 -14.55
CA THR A 275 -20.73 -32.54 -13.80
C THR A 275 -20.04 -33.89 -13.97
N LEU A 276 -18.75 -33.89 -14.32
CA LEU A 276 -17.94 -35.11 -14.40
C LEU A 276 -17.33 -35.49 -13.04
N THR A 277 -16.90 -36.74 -12.89
CA THR A 277 -16.34 -37.25 -11.62
C THR A 277 -15.10 -36.47 -11.20
N GLY A 278 -15.10 -35.94 -9.98
CA GLY A 278 -13.98 -35.17 -9.42
C GLY A 278 -13.95 -33.69 -9.83
N GLN A 279 -14.96 -33.22 -10.56
CA GLN A 279 -15.14 -31.82 -10.95
C GLN A 279 -15.96 -31.06 -9.90
N GLN A 280 -15.81 -29.73 -9.84
CA GLN A 280 -16.76 -28.87 -9.13
C GLN A 280 -18.13 -28.86 -9.83
N THR A 281 -19.18 -28.41 -9.14
CA THR A 281 -20.55 -28.47 -9.70
C THR A 281 -20.71 -27.59 -10.95
N VAL A 282 -20.93 -28.23 -12.09
CA VAL A 282 -21.22 -27.59 -13.38
C VAL A 282 -22.69 -27.20 -13.43
N SER A 283 -22.95 -25.94 -13.77
CA SER A 283 -24.30 -25.37 -13.87
C SER A 283 -24.38 -24.32 -14.98
N GLY A 284 -25.58 -23.84 -15.31
CA GLY A 284 -25.76 -22.75 -16.28
C GLY A 284 -25.76 -23.14 -17.76
N PHE A 285 -25.49 -24.42 -18.10
CA PHE A 285 -25.74 -24.96 -19.44
C PHE A 285 -27.25 -25.13 -19.70
N SER A 286 -27.64 -25.14 -20.97
CA SER A 286 -29.00 -25.33 -21.45
C SER A 286 -29.25 -26.81 -21.74
N GLY A 287 -30.49 -27.27 -21.58
CA GLY A 287 -30.83 -28.65 -21.92
C GLY A 287 -30.16 -29.69 -21.01
N LYS A 288 -29.63 -30.76 -21.63
CA LYS A 288 -29.05 -31.93 -20.96
C LYS A 288 -27.61 -32.21 -21.38
N GLY A 289 -27.12 -31.59 -22.44
CA GLY A 289 -25.79 -31.81 -22.98
C GLY A 289 -24.90 -30.58 -22.90
N LEU A 290 -23.60 -30.81 -22.79
CA LEU A 290 -22.59 -29.76 -22.98
C LEU A 290 -21.26 -30.36 -23.41
N VAL A 291 -20.43 -29.55 -24.06
CA VAL A 291 -18.99 -29.83 -24.12
C VAL A 291 -18.42 -29.61 -22.72
N ASN A 292 -17.72 -30.61 -22.18
CA ASN A 292 -17.01 -30.52 -20.90
C ASN A 292 -15.74 -31.35 -21.03
N THR A 293 -14.58 -30.70 -20.94
CA THR A 293 -13.29 -31.34 -21.17
C THR A 293 -12.56 -31.78 -19.90
N TYR A 294 -13.20 -31.75 -18.72
CA TYR A 294 -12.64 -32.29 -17.47
C TYR A 294 -12.57 -33.84 -17.45
N LEU A 295 -12.48 -34.49 -18.61
CA LEU A 295 -12.55 -35.94 -18.75
C LEU A 295 -11.29 -36.61 -18.20
N GLY A 296 -11.36 -37.10 -16.97
CA GLY A 296 -10.20 -37.65 -16.26
C GLY A 296 -9.35 -36.59 -15.55
N GLY A 297 -9.90 -35.39 -15.34
CA GLY A 297 -9.24 -34.24 -14.74
C GLY A 297 -8.69 -33.26 -15.78
N ASP A 298 -7.94 -32.26 -15.32
CA ASP A 298 -7.36 -31.17 -16.14
C ASP A 298 -6.22 -31.62 -17.07
N GLY A 299 -5.89 -32.92 -17.13
CA GLY A 299 -4.67 -33.40 -17.81
C GLY A 299 -4.81 -33.63 -19.32
N SER A 300 -6.03 -33.70 -19.84
CA SER A 300 -6.31 -34.15 -21.21
C SER A 300 -6.26 -33.01 -22.24
N HIS A 301 -5.83 -33.30 -23.47
CA HIS A 301 -5.73 -32.30 -24.55
C HIS A 301 -6.55 -32.66 -25.78
N GLY A 302 -6.96 -31.66 -26.54
CA GLY A 302 -7.64 -31.83 -27.81
C GLY A 302 -8.29 -30.57 -28.37
N THR A 303 -8.95 -30.75 -29.52
CA THR A 303 -9.80 -29.73 -30.12
C THR A 303 -11.11 -30.33 -30.64
N LEU A 304 -12.17 -29.52 -30.67
CA LEU A 304 -13.45 -29.86 -31.29
C LEU A 304 -13.84 -28.74 -32.28
N THR A 305 -13.89 -29.08 -33.57
CA THR A 305 -14.06 -28.09 -34.66
C THR A 305 -15.38 -28.28 -35.38
N SER A 306 -16.13 -27.19 -35.56
CA SER A 306 -17.42 -27.20 -36.25
C SER A 306 -17.29 -27.41 -37.76
N PRO A 307 -18.37 -27.84 -38.43
CA PRO A 307 -18.53 -27.63 -39.87
C PRO A 307 -18.43 -26.14 -40.23
N SER A 308 -18.13 -25.86 -41.50
CA SER A 308 -18.21 -24.48 -42.01
C SER A 308 -19.65 -23.99 -42.02
N PHE A 309 -19.89 -22.77 -41.56
CA PHE A 309 -21.17 -22.08 -41.64
C PHE A 309 -20.99 -20.68 -42.25
N VAL A 310 -22.10 -20.05 -42.64
CA VAL A 310 -22.11 -18.65 -43.10
C VAL A 310 -22.61 -17.77 -41.97
N ILE A 311 -21.89 -16.70 -41.66
CA ILE A 311 -22.32 -15.70 -40.70
C ILE A 311 -23.50 -14.92 -41.31
N SER A 312 -24.71 -15.23 -40.87
CA SER A 312 -25.96 -14.70 -41.44
C SER A 312 -26.75 -13.80 -40.49
N ARG A 313 -26.19 -13.56 -39.30
CA ARG A 313 -26.76 -12.73 -38.24
C ARG A 313 -25.68 -11.84 -37.64
N LYS A 314 -26.13 -10.82 -36.89
CA LYS A 314 -25.24 -9.81 -36.29
C LYS A 314 -24.32 -10.40 -35.21
N LEU A 315 -24.80 -11.41 -34.47
CA LEU A 315 -24.15 -11.95 -33.28
C LEU A 315 -24.02 -13.47 -33.35
N ILE A 316 -22.99 -14.01 -32.70
CA ILE A 316 -22.91 -15.42 -32.29
C ILE A 316 -23.00 -15.43 -30.77
N ASN A 317 -24.12 -15.89 -30.19
CA ASN A 317 -24.27 -16.12 -28.76
C ASN A 317 -23.85 -17.55 -28.40
N PHE A 318 -23.29 -17.75 -27.21
CA PHE A 318 -22.90 -19.07 -26.70
C PHE A 318 -22.78 -19.08 -25.18
N LEU A 319 -22.92 -20.25 -24.57
CA LEU A 319 -22.64 -20.50 -23.15
C LEU A 319 -21.20 -21.00 -23.01
N ILE A 320 -20.44 -20.43 -22.07
CA ILE A 320 -19.04 -20.80 -21.82
C ILE A 320 -18.71 -20.74 -20.33
N GLY A 321 -17.92 -21.70 -19.85
CA GLY A 321 -17.39 -21.84 -18.50
C GLY A 321 -16.05 -22.59 -18.50
N GLY A 322 -15.52 -22.92 -17.34
CA GLY A 322 -14.22 -23.57 -17.17
C GLY A 322 -13.05 -22.58 -17.18
N GLY A 323 -11.89 -23.04 -17.64
CA GLY A 323 -10.61 -22.33 -17.60
C GLY A 323 -10.51 -21.06 -18.42
N ASN A 324 -9.69 -20.14 -17.94
CA ASN A 324 -9.43 -18.84 -18.54
C ASN A 324 -8.05 -18.76 -19.20
N HIS A 325 -7.74 -19.63 -20.18
CA HIS A 325 -6.40 -19.65 -20.79
C HIS A 325 -6.49 -19.43 -22.29
N LYS A 326 -6.35 -18.16 -22.70
CA LYS A 326 -6.45 -17.77 -24.10
C LYS A 326 -5.50 -18.58 -24.99
N GLY A 327 -6.05 -19.19 -26.03
CA GLY A 327 -5.31 -20.03 -26.98
C GLY A 327 -5.00 -21.45 -26.48
N LYS A 328 -5.37 -21.80 -25.23
CA LYS A 328 -5.15 -23.13 -24.66
C LYS A 328 -6.43 -23.79 -24.16
N THR A 329 -7.20 -23.13 -23.29
CA THR A 329 -8.56 -23.56 -22.91
C THR A 329 -9.52 -22.46 -23.37
N CYS A 330 -9.98 -22.56 -24.62
CA CYS A 330 -10.75 -21.48 -25.25
C CYS A 330 -11.65 -21.94 -26.40
N MET A 331 -12.59 -21.09 -26.80
CA MET A 331 -13.32 -21.21 -28.05
C MET A 331 -12.90 -20.10 -29.02
N ASN A 332 -12.61 -20.47 -30.27
CA ASN A 332 -12.11 -19.59 -31.32
C ASN A 332 -13.11 -19.47 -32.48
N LEU A 333 -13.25 -18.26 -33.04
CA LEU A 333 -13.93 -18.02 -34.32
C LEU A 333 -12.88 -17.87 -35.42
N ILE A 334 -13.00 -18.69 -36.45
CA ILE A 334 -12.11 -18.69 -37.61
C ILE A 334 -12.93 -18.22 -38.82
N VAL A 335 -12.57 -17.09 -39.42
CA VAL A 335 -13.20 -16.54 -40.63
C VAL A 335 -12.14 -16.46 -41.73
N ASP A 336 -12.44 -16.98 -42.92
CA ASP A 336 -11.51 -17.03 -44.06
C ASP A 336 -10.11 -17.62 -43.69
N GLY A 337 -10.09 -18.60 -42.77
CA GLY A 337 -8.86 -19.26 -42.30
C GLY A 337 -8.06 -18.50 -41.24
N GLN A 338 -8.50 -17.31 -40.83
CA GLN A 338 -7.87 -16.52 -39.77
C GLN A 338 -8.69 -16.56 -38.48
N MET A 339 -8.02 -16.69 -37.34
CA MET A 339 -8.66 -16.60 -36.02
C MET A 339 -8.97 -15.12 -35.72
N VAL A 340 -10.26 -14.77 -35.71
CA VAL A 340 -10.72 -13.37 -35.59
C VAL A 340 -11.33 -13.04 -34.23
N ARG A 341 -11.73 -14.06 -33.46
CA ARG A 341 -12.21 -13.94 -32.07
C ARG A 341 -11.78 -15.15 -31.25
N THR A 342 -11.62 -14.94 -29.94
CA THR A 342 -11.40 -15.98 -28.94
C THR A 342 -12.20 -15.64 -27.68
N ALA A 343 -12.80 -16.64 -27.05
CA ALA A 343 -13.48 -16.55 -25.76
C ALA A 343 -12.99 -17.66 -24.83
N THR A 344 -13.02 -17.42 -23.54
CA THR A 344 -12.57 -18.34 -22.49
C THR A 344 -13.61 -18.39 -21.38
N GLY A 345 -13.50 -19.38 -20.49
CA GLY A 345 -14.22 -19.36 -19.21
C GLY A 345 -13.59 -18.37 -18.23
N LYS A 346 -14.03 -18.40 -16.97
CA LYS A 346 -13.58 -17.49 -15.90
C LYS A 346 -12.93 -18.19 -14.72
N ASN A 347 -12.42 -19.42 -14.92
CA ASN A 347 -12.06 -20.32 -13.84
C ASN A 347 -13.27 -20.55 -12.91
N ASP A 348 -14.42 -20.85 -13.53
CA ASP A 348 -15.69 -21.13 -12.86
C ASP A 348 -16.45 -22.20 -13.67
N GLU A 349 -17.06 -23.18 -12.99
CA GLU A 349 -17.82 -24.25 -13.63
C GLU A 349 -19.18 -23.80 -14.17
N LYS A 350 -19.67 -22.65 -13.70
CA LYS A 350 -20.93 -22.10 -14.18
C LYS A 350 -20.76 -21.54 -15.60
N LEU A 351 -21.49 -22.08 -16.56
CA LEU A 351 -21.55 -21.52 -17.91
C LEU A 351 -22.41 -20.24 -17.90
N GLU A 352 -21.91 -19.19 -18.54
CA GLU A 352 -22.62 -17.92 -18.69
C GLU A 352 -22.75 -17.56 -20.17
N TRP A 353 -23.85 -16.89 -20.52
CA TRP A 353 -24.03 -16.38 -21.88
C TRP A 353 -22.91 -15.39 -22.21
N THR A 354 -22.34 -15.56 -23.37
CA THR A 354 -21.35 -14.69 -23.99
C THR A 354 -21.74 -14.52 -25.45
N PHE A 355 -21.20 -13.50 -26.12
CA PHE A 355 -21.45 -13.30 -27.53
C PHE A 355 -20.22 -12.73 -28.24
N TRP A 356 -20.14 -12.98 -29.54
CA TRP A 356 -19.31 -12.23 -30.46
C TRP A 356 -20.18 -11.36 -31.35
N ASP A 357 -19.86 -10.08 -31.42
CA ASP A 357 -20.32 -9.21 -32.50
C ASP A 357 -19.51 -9.54 -33.76
N VAL A 358 -20.23 -9.99 -34.78
CA VAL A 358 -19.67 -10.50 -36.05
C VAL A 358 -20.25 -9.79 -37.25
N ARG A 359 -20.88 -8.62 -37.05
CA ARG A 359 -21.51 -7.82 -38.11
C ARG A 359 -20.57 -7.52 -39.26
N GLU A 360 -19.30 -7.25 -38.98
CA GLU A 360 -18.30 -6.99 -40.02
C GLU A 360 -17.95 -8.22 -40.88
N PHE A 361 -18.35 -9.41 -40.44
CA PHE A 361 -18.13 -10.68 -41.14
C PHE A 361 -19.40 -11.25 -41.75
N GLU A 362 -20.50 -10.49 -41.77
CA GLU A 362 -21.76 -10.94 -42.35
C GLU A 362 -21.58 -11.36 -43.83
N GLY A 363 -22.07 -12.54 -44.18
CA GLY A 363 -21.91 -13.18 -45.48
C GLY A 363 -20.62 -14.00 -45.66
N LYS A 364 -19.67 -13.94 -44.73
CA LYS A 364 -18.42 -14.74 -44.81
C LYS A 364 -18.59 -16.15 -44.26
N SER A 365 -17.71 -17.04 -44.70
CA SER A 365 -17.63 -18.42 -44.18
C SER A 365 -16.77 -18.47 -42.92
N ALA A 366 -17.25 -19.20 -41.92
CA ALA A 366 -16.62 -19.32 -40.62
C ALA A 366 -16.65 -20.75 -40.06
N LYS A 367 -15.77 -21.02 -39.09
CA LYS A 367 -15.76 -22.21 -38.23
C LYS A 367 -15.56 -21.81 -36.78
N ILE A 368 -16.07 -22.64 -35.88
CA ILE A 368 -15.79 -22.55 -34.44
C ILE A 368 -14.85 -23.69 -34.07
N GLN A 369 -13.84 -23.40 -33.25
CA GLN A 369 -12.93 -24.40 -32.71
C GLN A 369 -12.86 -24.25 -31.19
N ILE A 370 -13.25 -25.28 -30.46
CA ILE A 370 -13.08 -25.39 -29.01
C ILE A 370 -11.76 -26.12 -28.75
N VAL A 371 -10.95 -25.61 -27.83
CA VAL A 371 -9.57 -26.04 -27.59
C VAL A 371 -9.37 -26.29 -26.11
N ASP A 372 -8.71 -27.40 -25.80
CA ASP A 372 -8.17 -27.70 -24.47
C ASP A 372 -6.72 -28.23 -24.60
N GLU A 373 -5.75 -27.42 -24.19
CA GLU A 373 -4.31 -27.65 -24.32
C GLU A 373 -3.55 -27.19 -23.06
N PHE A 374 -4.20 -27.16 -21.89
CA PHE A 374 -3.57 -26.73 -20.63
C PHE A 374 -3.75 -27.78 -19.54
N SER A 375 -2.68 -28.12 -18.81
CA SER A 375 -2.70 -29.18 -17.78
C SER A 375 -2.60 -28.72 -16.32
N GLY A 376 -2.68 -27.41 -16.06
CA GLY A 376 -2.70 -26.87 -14.69
C GLY A 376 -4.12 -26.82 -14.12
N GLY A 377 -4.29 -26.25 -12.92
CA GLY A 377 -5.62 -26.05 -12.35
C GLY A 377 -6.51 -25.22 -13.28
N TRP A 378 -7.76 -25.66 -13.48
CA TRP A 378 -8.68 -25.15 -14.50
C TRP A 378 -8.25 -25.45 -15.95
N GLY A 379 -7.49 -26.53 -16.15
CA GLY A 379 -7.15 -27.10 -17.46
C GLY A 379 -8.30 -27.84 -18.13
N HIS A 380 -9.46 -27.20 -18.22
CA HIS A 380 -10.62 -27.70 -18.96
C HIS A 380 -11.51 -26.54 -19.42
N ILE A 381 -12.48 -26.81 -20.31
CA ILE A 381 -13.46 -25.85 -20.80
C ILE A 381 -14.85 -26.48 -20.88
N ASN A 382 -15.86 -25.67 -20.53
CA ASN A 382 -17.26 -26.02 -20.68
C ASN A 382 -17.90 -25.12 -21.75
N VAL A 383 -18.57 -25.68 -22.76
CA VAL A 383 -19.23 -24.90 -23.82
C VAL A 383 -20.60 -25.49 -24.13
N ASP A 384 -21.60 -24.62 -24.31
CA ASP A 384 -22.94 -25.04 -24.70
C ASP A 384 -23.67 -23.98 -25.56
N GLN A 385 -24.77 -24.39 -26.19
CA GLN A 385 -25.77 -23.54 -26.85
C GLN A 385 -25.20 -22.40 -27.69
N ILE A 386 -24.61 -22.73 -28.83
CA ILE A 386 -24.06 -21.79 -29.80
C ILE A 386 -25.14 -21.41 -30.82
N GLU A 387 -25.49 -20.13 -30.95
CA GLU A 387 -26.51 -19.63 -31.87
C GLU A 387 -26.11 -18.33 -32.58
N LEU A 388 -26.43 -18.22 -33.87
CA LEU A 388 -26.46 -16.97 -34.61
C LEU A 388 -27.76 -16.23 -34.30
N SER A 389 -27.69 -14.95 -33.94
CA SER A 389 -28.87 -14.14 -33.63
C SER A 389 -28.68 -12.66 -33.97
N ASP A 390 -29.78 -11.97 -34.27
CA ASP A 390 -29.81 -10.50 -34.30
C ASP A 390 -30.04 -9.89 -32.90
N GLU A 391 -30.36 -10.74 -31.91
CA GLU A 391 -30.56 -10.36 -30.52
C GLU A 391 -29.47 -10.94 -29.63
N ARG A 392 -29.02 -10.12 -28.69
CA ARG A 392 -28.07 -10.57 -27.69
C ARG A 392 -28.79 -11.45 -26.66
N ARG A 393 -28.24 -12.62 -26.37
CA ARG A 393 -28.56 -13.33 -25.12
C ARG A 393 -27.88 -12.60 -23.97
N ALA A 394 -28.63 -12.32 -22.91
CA ALA A 394 -28.10 -11.61 -21.75
C ALA A 394 -26.98 -12.43 -21.09
N GLY A 395 -25.74 -12.19 -21.54
CA GLY A 395 -24.51 -12.37 -20.79
C GLY A 395 -24.21 -11.17 -19.90
N PRO A 396 -23.27 -11.26 -18.95
CA PRO A 396 -23.12 -10.30 -17.84
C PRO A 396 -22.61 -8.89 -18.21
N VAL A 397 -22.40 -8.56 -19.48
CA VAL A 397 -21.88 -7.22 -19.84
C VAL A 397 -23.03 -6.22 -19.88
N GLY A 398 -23.18 -5.40 -18.83
CA GLY A 398 -24.23 -4.39 -18.70
C GLY A 398 -24.19 -3.29 -19.79
N PRO A 399 -25.02 -2.24 -19.66
CA PRO A 399 -24.88 -1.01 -20.45
C PRO A 399 -23.42 -0.53 -20.47
N VAL A 400 -22.97 0.00 -21.63
CA VAL A 400 -21.56 0.41 -21.82
C VAL A 400 -21.13 1.43 -20.76
N ASP A 401 -22.05 2.32 -20.39
CA ASP A 401 -21.91 3.38 -19.40
C ASP A 401 -21.92 2.90 -17.94
N GLU A 402 -22.26 1.64 -17.69
CA GLU A 402 -22.23 1.00 -16.36
C GLU A 402 -21.02 0.07 -16.19
N LEU A 403 -20.18 -0.09 -17.22
CA LEU A 403 -19.01 -0.97 -17.13
C LEU A 403 -17.95 -0.42 -16.18
N PRO A 404 -17.21 -1.27 -15.44
CA PRO A 404 -16.22 -0.82 -14.46
C PRO A 404 -15.14 0.10 -15.05
N ASP A 405 -14.73 -0.14 -16.29
CA ASP A 405 -13.70 0.60 -17.02
C ASP A 405 -14.28 1.67 -17.98
N PHE A 406 -15.57 2.00 -17.85
CA PHE A 406 -16.18 3.15 -18.50
C PHE A 406 -15.92 4.43 -17.71
N GLY A 407 -15.65 5.53 -18.43
CA GLY A 407 -15.33 6.80 -17.81
C GLY A 407 -14.60 7.75 -18.76
N SER A 408 -13.62 8.46 -18.24
CA SER A 408 -12.79 9.38 -19.02
C SER A 408 -11.35 9.46 -18.51
N MET A 409 -10.44 9.86 -19.41
CA MET A 409 -9.04 10.15 -19.09
C MET A 409 -8.60 11.42 -19.79
N VAL A 410 -7.65 12.14 -19.19
CA VAL A 410 -7.14 13.40 -19.73
C VAL A 410 -5.63 13.48 -19.58
N LEU A 411 -4.96 13.95 -20.64
CA LEU A 411 -3.63 14.57 -20.54
C LEU A 411 -3.79 16.06 -20.86
N ALA A 412 -3.55 16.92 -19.87
CA ALA A 412 -3.68 18.36 -19.98
C ALA A 412 -2.32 19.04 -19.95
N LEU A 413 -2.08 19.96 -20.87
CA LEU A 413 -0.98 20.93 -20.87
C LEU A 413 -1.46 22.22 -20.19
N SER A 414 -0.67 22.79 -19.27
CA SER A 414 -1.00 24.01 -18.52
C SER A 414 -1.00 25.31 -19.32
N GLU A 415 -0.74 25.24 -20.62
CA GLU A 415 -0.63 26.38 -21.52
C GLU A 415 -1.27 26.08 -22.89
N GLY A 416 -1.36 27.11 -23.73
CA GLY A 416 -1.75 26.93 -25.13
C GLY A 416 -0.81 25.96 -25.83
N GLY A 417 -1.37 24.97 -26.50
CA GLY A 417 -0.62 24.01 -27.31
C GLY A 417 -0.40 24.53 -28.72
N ALA A 418 0.61 23.98 -29.39
CA ALA A 418 0.95 24.29 -30.76
C ALA A 418 -0.20 23.99 -31.73
N SER A 419 -0.18 24.64 -32.89
CA SER A 419 -1.16 24.36 -33.94
C SER A 419 -1.14 22.87 -34.37
N PRO A 420 -2.24 22.34 -34.93
CA PRO A 420 -2.25 20.97 -35.44
C PRO A 420 -1.16 20.70 -36.50
N GLU A 421 -0.85 21.68 -37.35
CA GLU A 421 0.20 21.56 -38.36
C GLU A 421 1.58 21.45 -37.71
N LYS A 422 1.88 22.33 -36.76
CA LYS A 422 3.17 22.30 -36.06
C LYS A 422 3.31 21.05 -35.19
N THR A 423 2.23 20.62 -34.53
CA THR A 423 2.21 19.36 -33.78
C THR A 423 2.55 18.18 -34.69
N ARG A 424 2.00 18.12 -35.91
CA ARG A 424 2.31 17.05 -36.87
C ARG A 424 3.80 17.02 -37.24
N GLU A 425 4.39 18.18 -37.54
CA GLU A 425 5.83 18.31 -37.81
C GLU A 425 6.69 17.82 -36.63
N LEU A 426 6.30 18.17 -35.40
CA LEU A 426 6.99 17.72 -34.18
C LEU A 426 6.88 16.20 -34.00
N LEU A 427 5.73 15.61 -34.30
CA LEU A 427 5.51 14.17 -34.20
C LEU A 427 6.34 13.37 -35.21
N GLU A 428 6.57 13.91 -36.41
CA GLU A 428 7.46 13.29 -37.40
C GLU A 428 8.90 13.15 -36.86
N ALA A 429 9.37 14.15 -36.08
CA ALA A 429 10.68 14.11 -35.45
C ALA A 429 10.78 13.09 -34.30
N VAL A 430 9.69 12.85 -33.56
CA VAL A 430 9.63 11.81 -32.50
C VAL A 430 9.74 10.40 -33.09
N GLY A 431 9.35 10.21 -34.35
CA GLY A 431 9.54 8.96 -35.09
C GLY A 431 8.40 7.93 -34.92
N GLN A 432 8.59 6.75 -35.50
CA GLN A 432 7.58 5.68 -35.50
C GLN A 432 7.50 4.97 -34.15
N ARG A 433 6.27 4.70 -33.69
CA ARG A 433 5.94 4.03 -32.44
C ARG A 433 5.02 2.83 -32.69
N ALA A 434 4.91 1.95 -31.69
CA ALA A 434 4.03 0.78 -31.74
C ALA A 434 2.54 1.15 -31.84
N VAL A 435 2.12 2.22 -31.17
CA VAL A 435 0.78 2.81 -31.30
C VAL A 435 0.92 4.12 -32.08
N LYS A 436 0.11 4.26 -33.14
CA LYS A 436 0.15 5.45 -34.00
C LYS A 436 -0.32 6.69 -33.23
N LEU A 437 0.52 7.72 -33.21
CA LEU A 437 0.17 9.03 -32.69
C LEU A 437 -0.68 9.80 -33.70
N HIS A 438 -1.69 10.49 -33.21
CA HIS A 438 -2.61 11.28 -34.03
C HIS A 438 -2.92 12.60 -33.30
N ASN A 439 -3.38 13.61 -34.05
CA ASN A 439 -3.59 14.97 -33.51
C ASN A 439 -4.84 15.67 -34.06
N GLU A 440 -5.78 14.90 -34.60
CA GLU A 440 -7.10 15.36 -35.01
C GLU A 440 -7.88 15.91 -33.81
N ALA A 441 -8.60 17.01 -34.03
CA ALA A 441 -9.31 17.73 -32.98
C ALA A 441 -10.45 16.92 -32.33
N ASP A 442 -11.14 16.09 -33.11
CA ASP A 442 -12.22 15.23 -32.63
C ASP A 442 -12.31 14.00 -33.53
N ILE A 443 -12.14 12.81 -32.96
CA ILE A 443 -12.21 11.57 -33.69
C ILE A 443 -12.90 10.50 -32.87
N THR A 444 -13.66 9.66 -33.55
CA THR A 444 -14.34 8.50 -32.98
C THR A 444 -13.96 7.26 -33.77
N TYR A 445 -13.68 6.16 -33.09
CA TYR A 445 -13.22 4.90 -33.70
C TYR A 445 -13.69 3.69 -32.87
N PRO A 446 -13.70 2.47 -33.44
CA PRO A 446 -14.09 1.26 -32.71
C PRO A 446 -13.29 1.09 -31.41
N ALA A 447 -13.95 0.77 -30.29
CA ALA A 447 -13.27 0.66 -29.00
C ALA A 447 -12.19 -0.43 -28.96
N ALA A 448 -12.28 -1.45 -29.82
CA ALA A 448 -11.27 -2.49 -29.97
C ALA A 448 -9.97 -2.01 -30.64
N GLU A 449 -9.99 -0.83 -31.29
CA GLU A 449 -8.81 -0.22 -31.90
C GLU A 449 -8.04 0.60 -30.85
N ARG A 450 -6.71 0.43 -30.82
CA ARG A 450 -5.79 1.20 -29.97
C ARG A 450 -5.31 2.44 -30.71
N ARG A 451 -5.43 3.62 -30.09
CA ARG A 451 -4.91 4.89 -30.63
C ARG A 451 -4.45 5.82 -29.53
N SER A 452 -3.37 6.54 -29.81
CA SER A 452 -2.78 7.55 -28.95
C SER A 452 -2.92 8.92 -29.57
N ALA A 453 -3.46 9.87 -28.82
CA ALA A 453 -3.43 11.28 -29.22
C ALA A 453 -2.22 11.97 -28.60
N ALA A 454 -1.70 12.97 -29.30
CA ALA A 454 -0.59 13.78 -28.85
C ALA A 454 -0.90 15.27 -28.94
N LEU A 455 -0.32 16.04 -28.02
CA LEU A 455 -0.25 17.49 -28.04
C LEU A 455 1.20 17.93 -27.87
N ALA A 456 1.50 19.16 -28.26
CA ALA A 456 2.83 19.74 -28.13
C ALA A 456 2.74 21.17 -27.62
N THR A 457 3.78 21.62 -26.92
CA THR A 457 3.96 23.04 -26.58
C THR A 457 4.38 23.80 -27.83
N ASP A 458 4.01 25.08 -27.92
CA ASP A 458 4.64 25.97 -28.89
C ASP A 458 6.17 25.98 -28.70
N PRO A 459 6.96 26.13 -29.78
CA PRO A 459 8.41 26.23 -29.67
C PRO A 459 8.82 27.45 -28.84
N VAL A 460 9.74 27.24 -27.91
CA VAL A 460 10.29 28.27 -27.04
C VAL A 460 11.78 28.31 -27.23
N VAL A 461 12.34 29.47 -27.50
CA VAL A 461 13.78 29.62 -27.62
C VAL A 461 14.41 29.59 -26.23
N LEU A 462 15.23 28.57 -25.96
CA LEU A 462 16.10 28.50 -24.79
C LEU A 462 17.47 29.03 -25.16
N GLU A 463 17.91 30.07 -24.46
CA GLU A 463 19.28 30.57 -24.52
C GLU A 463 20.26 29.53 -23.95
N PRO A 464 21.56 29.63 -24.28
CA PRO A 464 22.60 28.77 -23.72
C PRO A 464 22.50 28.65 -22.20
N HIS A 465 22.53 27.42 -21.70
CA HIS A 465 22.55 27.10 -20.27
C HIS A 465 21.31 27.58 -19.49
N THR A 466 20.22 27.91 -20.19
CA THR A 466 18.93 28.24 -19.57
C THR A 466 17.99 27.05 -19.54
N ARG A 467 16.98 27.13 -18.66
CA ARG A 467 16.02 26.05 -18.40
C ARG A 467 14.59 26.55 -18.33
N ARG A 468 13.63 25.74 -18.78
CA ARG A 468 12.19 26.00 -18.68
C ARG A 468 11.43 24.74 -18.26
N ALA A 469 10.45 24.91 -17.38
CA ALA A 469 9.54 23.84 -16.99
C ALA A 469 8.25 23.88 -17.83
N PHE A 470 7.78 22.71 -18.25
CA PHE A 470 6.51 22.50 -18.94
C PHE A 470 5.64 21.59 -18.07
N ILE A 471 4.41 22.03 -17.78
CA ILE A 471 3.56 21.36 -16.79
C ILE A 471 2.44 20.57 -17.49
N PHE A 472 2.32 19.30 -17.12
CA PHE A 472 1.27 18.41 -17.62
C PHE A 472 0.53 17.73 -16.48
N ILE A 473 -0.78 17.50 -16.64
CA ILE A 473 -1.61 16.76 -15.70
C ILE A 473 -2.20 15.55 -16.42
N LEU A 474 -1.94 14.35 -15.92
CA LEU A 474 -2.71 13.15 -16.25
C LEU A 474 -3.83 13.04 -15.22
N ALA A 475 -5.08 12.94 -15.65
CA ALA A 475 -6.22 12.69 -14.77
C ALA A 475 -7.08 11.55 -15.29
N TRP A 476 -7.74 10.83 -14.39
CA TRP A 476 -8.68 9.75 -14.73
C TRP A 476 -9.96 9.86 -13.91
N PHE A 477 -11.02 9.25 -14.44
CA PHE A 477 -12.31 9.20 -13.78
C PHE A 477 -13.06 7.96 -14.24
N PHE A 478 -13.12 6.95 -13.37
CA PHE A 478 -13.83 5.69 -13.60
C PHE A 478 -14.81 5.46 -12.45
N PRO A 479 -16.06 5.92 -12.55
CA PRO A 479 -16.98 6.00 -11.40
C PRO A 479 -17.60 4.65 -11.01
N ASN A 480 -17.63 3.68 -11.92
CA ASN A 480 -18.44 2.46 -11.82
C ASN A 480 -17.78 1.34 -10.99
N HIS A 481 -17.25 1.70 -9.82
CA HIS A 481 -16.88 0.72 -8.81
C HIS A 481 -18.12 0.27 -8.03
N GLU A 482 -18.16 -0.98 -7.54
CA GLU A 482 -19.34 -1.54 -6.84
C GLU A 482 -19.81 -0.70 -5.66
N ASN A 483 -18.88 -0.05 -4.94
CA ASN A 483 -19.15 0.83 -3.81
C ASN A 483 -19.02 2.33 -4.18
N GLY A 484 -18.91 2.64 -5.48
CA GLY A 484 -18.54 3.94 -5.99
C GLY A 484 -17.13 4.39 -5.54
N HIS A 485 -16.79 5.62 -5.90
CA HIS A 485 -15.56 6.32 -5.49
C HIS A 485 -15.89 7.67 -4.87
N GLU A 486 -15.15 8.07 -3.85
CA GLU A 486 -15.32 9.39 -3.21
C GLU A 486 -15.17 10.54 -4.23
N TYR A 487 -14.17 10.45 -5.12
CA TYR A 487 -13.95 11.50 -6.12
C TYR A 487 -15.13 11.66 -7.08
N ALA A 488 -15.99 10.63 -7.24
CA ALA A 488 -17.18 10.70 -8.10
C ALA A 488 -18.30 11.55 -7.49
N SER A 489 -18.26 11.81 -6.17
CA SER A 489 -19.15 12.78 -5.52
C SER A 489 -18.73 14.24 -5.72
N ARG A 490 -17.50 14.46 -6.21
CA ARG A 490 -16.87 15.80 -6.35
C ARG A 490 -16.69 16.23 -7.80
N PHE A 491 -16.60 15.29 -8.73
CA PHE A 491 -16.31 15.54 -10.14
C PHE A 491 -17.20 14.69 -11.05
N ASN A 492 -17.42 15.16 -12.27
CA ASN A 492 -18.22 14.46 -13.29
C ASN A 492 -17.37 13.83 -14.41
N GLY A 493 -16.04 13.99 -14.35
CA GLY A 493 -15.13 13.47 -15.36
C GLY A 493 -13.69 13.95 -15.19
N ALA A 494 -12.76 13.27 -15.85
CA ALA A 494 -11.33 13.58 -15.83
C ALA A 494 -11.00 15.01 -16.29
N PRO A 495 -11.73 15.65 -17.25
CA PRO A 495 -11.51 17.06 -17.56
C PRO A 495 -11.76 17.99 -16.38
N GLU A 496 -12.73 17.71 -15.52
CA GLU A 496 -13.02 18.53 -14.34
C GLU A 496 -11.91 18.41 -13.30
N VAL A 497 -11.42 17.18 -13.06
CA VAL A 497 -10.26 16.92 -12.20
C VAL A 497 -9.02 17.66 -12.71
N ALA A 498 -8.69 17.52 -14.01
CA ALA A 498 -7.53 18.19 -14.59
C ALA A 498 -7.62 19.72 -14.49
N ARG A 499 -8.80 20.30 -14.70
CA ARG A 499 -9.02 21.74 -14.51
C ARG A 499 -8.85 22.14 -13.05
N TYR A 500 -9.43 21.40 -12.11
CA TYR A 500 -9.26 21.65 -10.69
C TYR A 500 -7.78 21.68 -10.29
N VAL A 501 -7.01 20.68 -10.72
CA VAL A 501 -5.57 20.61 -10.42
C VAL A 501 -4.81 21.77 -11.04
N LEU A 502 -5.08 22.14 -12.29
CA LEU A 502 -4.42 23.28 -12.95
C LEU A 502 -4.80 24.62 -12.31
N ASP A 503 -6.08 24.83 -12.00
CA ASP A 503 -6.58 26.06 -11.38
C ASP A 503 -6.04 26.24 -9.96
N ASN A 504 -5.69 25.14 -9.28
CA ASN A 504 -5.08 25.12 -7.95
C ASN A 504 -3.59 24.76 -7.97
N TRP A 505 -2.93 24.77 -9.13
CA TRP A 505 -1.57 24.26 -9.30
C TRP A 505 -0.59 24.85 -8.27
N SER A 506 -0.59 26.17 -8.12
CA SER A 506 0.33 26.86 -7.20
C SER A 506 0.18 26.37 -5.77
N ARG A 507 -1.05 26.08 -5.32
CA ARG A 507 -1.32 25.60 -3.97
C ARG A 507 -0.94 24.12 -3.84
N LEU A 508 -1.52 23.27 -4.68
CA LEU A 508 -1.33 21.81 -4.59
C LEU A 508 0.15 21.40 -4.73
N SER A 509 0.86 21.99 -5.69
CA SER A 509 2.28 21.69 -5.90
C SER A 509 3.16 22.24 -4.78
N SER A 510 2.89 23.45 -4.27
CA SER A 510 3.71 24.04 -3.20
C SER A 510 3.46 23.38 -1.85
N GLU A 511 2.23 23.03 -1.51
CA GLU A 511 1.91 22.31 -0.26
C GLU A 511 2.50 20.90 -0.27
N THR A 512 2.45 20.19 -1.40
CA THR A 512 3.10 18.88 -1.58
C THR A 512 4.63 19.00 -1.45
N ALA A 513 5.22 20.02 -2.09
CA ALA A 513 6.65 20.29 -1.99
C ALA A 513 7.05 20.69 -0.55
N GLU A 514 6.23 21.45 0.16
CA GLU A 514 6.53 21.87 1.53
C GLU A 514 6.49 20.69 2.50
N TRP A 515 5.57 19.73 2.30
CA TRP A 515 5.60 18.46 3.03
C TRP A 515 6.88 17.68 2.74
N TYR A 516 7.22 17.50 1.46
CA TYR A 516 8.43 16.83 1.02
C TYR A 516 9.68 17.43 1.70
N LYS A 517 9.84 18.75 1.68
CA LYS A 517 10.96 19.43 2.33
C LYS A 517 10.94 19.26 3.84
N THR A 518 9.78 19.40 4.46
CA THR A 518 9.61 19.27 5.91
C THR A 518 10.00 17.88 6.41
N TYR A 519 9.66 16.84 5.65
CA TYR A 519 9.99 15.46 6.00
C TYR A 519 11.45 15.10 5.63
N TYR A 520 11.88 15.37 4.40
CA TYR A 520 13.17 14.88 3.89
C TYR A 520 14.32 15.86 3.95
N GLU A 521 14.11 17.15 3.67
CA GLU A 521 15.22 18.12 3.58
C GLU A 521 15.55 18.72 4.94
N TYR A 522 14.52 19.14 5.67
CA TYR A 522 14.66 19.84 6.95
C TYR A 522 14.94 18.90 8.12
N SER A 523 14.65 17.60 8.01
CA SER A 523 14.92 16.69 9.11
C SER A 523 16.42 16.47 9.32
N SER A 524 16.83 16.29 10.58
CA SER A 524 18.18 15.87 10.98
C SER A 524 18.36 14.35 10.92
N LEU A 525 17.29 13.58 10.73
CA LEU A 525 17.34 12.11 10.67
C LEU A 525 18.09 11.60 9.42
N PRO A 526 18.73 10.42 9.48
CA PRO A 526 19.36 9.78 8.32
C PRO A 526 18.42 9.68 7.11
N ARG A 527 18.90 10.07 5.92
CA ARG A 527 18.07 10.17 4.70
C ARG A 527 17.57 8.79 4.23
N TRP A 528 18.42 7.77 4.34
CA TRP A 528 18.05 6.38 4.04
C TRP A 528 16.88 5.91 4.93
N LEU A 529 16.89 6.31 6.21
CA LEU A 529 15.88 5.94 7.20
C LEU A 529 14.58 6.69 6.92
N LEU A 530 14.63 8.00 6.68
CA LEU A 530 13.46 8.79 6.27
C LEU A 530 12.79 8.19 5.04
N PHE A 531 13.57 7.86 4.00
CA PHE A 531 13.06 7.17 2.82
C PHE A 531 12.37 5.85 3.19
N ARG A 532 13.04 4.97 3.94
CA ARG A 532 12.49 3.66 4.29
C ARG A 532 11.20 3.77 5.10
N LEU A 533 11.14 4.69 6.05
CA LEU A 533 9.97 4.84 6.92
C LEU A 533 8.77 5.48 6.21
N HIS A 534 9.01 6.34 5.22
CA HIS A 534 7.93 7.05 4.53
C HIS A 534 7.51 6.41 3.21
N SER A 535 8.37 5.63 2.55
CA SER A 535 8.02 4.97 1.29
C SER A 535 6.82 4.02 1.46
N THR A 536 6.63 3.42 2.63
CA THR A 536 5.47 2.56 2.94
C THR A 536 4.13 3.30 2.89
N VAL A 537 4.12 4.64 2.98
CA VAL A 537 2.91 5.46 2.87
C VAL A 537 2.33 5.40 1.45
N SER A 538 3.16 5.08 0.45
CA SER A 538 2.69 4.95 -0.93
C SER A 538 1.65 3.85 -1.10
N THR A 539 1.55 2.89 -0.17
CA THR A 539 0.48 1.89 -0.10
C THR A 539 -0.92 2.51 -0.14
N LEU A 540 -1.11 3.72 0.39
CA LEU A 540 -2.41 4.43 0.32
C LEU A 540 -2.83 4.78 -1.12
N ALA A 541 -1.88 4.89 -2.04
CA ALA A 541 -2.06 5.21 -3.45
C ALA A 541 -2.04 3.96 -4.36
N THR A 542 -2.42 2.80 -3.83
CA THR A 542 -2.34 1.51 -4.51
C THR A 542 -3.67 0.77 -4.49
N GLY A 543 -3.75 -0.36 -5.18
CA GLY A 543 -4.93 -1.23 -5.15
C GLY A 543 -5.29 -1.79 -3.78
N THR A 544 -4.42 -1.63 -2.77
CA THR A 544 -4.69 -1.97 -1.37
C THR A 544 -5.81 -1.10 -0.78
N CYS A 545 -5.88 0.19 -1.13
CA CYS A 545 -6.76 1.14 -0.46
C CYS A 545 -7.88 1.65 -1.38
N GLN A 546 -9.05 1.92 -0.80
CA GLN A 546 -10.22 2.46 -1.49
C GLN A 546 -10.86 3.55 -0.63
N TRP A 547 -11.44 4.55 -1.28
CA TRP A 547 -12.31 5.52 -0.64
C TRP A 547 -13.65 5.56 -1.35
N TRP A 548 -14.66 4.99 -0.71
CA TRP A 548 -15.98 4.78 -1.31
C TRP A 548 -16.79 6.07 -1.35
N GLU A 549 -17.79 6.09 -2.24
CA GLU A 549 -18.67 7.24 -2.46
C GLU A 549 -19.36 7.73 -1.18
N ASN A 550 -19.69 6.83 -0.25
CA ASN A 550 -20.29 7.17 1.03
C ASN A 550 -19.31 7.77 2.06
N GLY A 551 -18.06 8.01 1.68
CA GLY A 551 -17.00 8.54 2.53
C GLY A 551 -16.27 7.49 3.38
N ARG A 552 -16.61 6.20 3.27
CA ARG A 552 -15.91 5.12 4.00
C ARG A 552 -14.55 4.84 3.39
N PHE A 553 -13.51 4.92 4.22
CA PHE A 553 -12.23 4.29 3.93
C PHE A 553 -12.34 2.77 4.09
N TRP A 554 -11.92 2.04 3.06
CA TRP A 554 -11.88 0.59 3.05
C TRP A 554 -10.58 0.13 2.42
N ALA A 555 -10.01 -0.97 2.90
CA ALA A 555 -8.78 -1.48 2.33
C ALA A 555 -8.68 -3.00 2.41
N TRP A 556 -7.89 -3.56 1.52
CA TRP A 556 -7.37 -4.92 1.59
C TRP A 556 -6.22 -4.99 2.62
N GLU A 557 -5.72 -6.20 2.90
CA GLU A 557 -4.44 -6.34 3.59
C GLU A 557 -3.26 -6.07 2.63
N GLY A 558 -3.36 -6.48 1.37
CA GLY A 558 -2.44 -6.16 0.27
C GLY A 558 -3.19 -6.16 -1.07
N VAL A 559 -2.55 -5.78 -2.18
CA VAL A 559 -3.22 -5.60 -3.48
C VAL A 559 -3.97 -6.86 -3.92
N GLY A 560 -5.30 -6.77 -3.83
CA GLY A 560 -6.24 -7.86 -4.14
C GLY A 560 -6.20 -9.07 -3.21
N CYS A 561 -5.45 -9.04 -2.09
CA CYS A 561 -5.40 -10.13 -1.11
C CYS A 561 -6.14 -9.76 0.18
N CYS A 562 -6.86 -10.75 0.75
CA CYS A 562 -7.49 -10.71 2.07
C CYS A 562 -8.44 -9.50 2.27
N PRO A 563 -9.76 -9.69 2.09
CA PRO A 563 -10.71 -8.58 2.07
C PRO A 563 -10.95 -7.95 3.44
N GLY A 564 -11.25 -6.66 3.40
CA GLY A 564 -11.70 -5.86 4.55
C GLY A 564 -10.53 -5.21 5.27
N THR A 565 -10.79 -4.04 5.89
CA THR A 565 -9.80 -3.31 6.70
C THR A 565 -9.50 -4.12 7.96
N CYS A 566 -8.72 -5.18 7.78
CA CYS A 566 -8.62 -6.31 8.68
C CYS A 566 -8.03 -5.84 10.01
N THR A 567 -8.82 -5.91 11.08
CA THR A 567 -8.54 -5.16 12.32
C THR A 567 -7.20 -5.51 12.95
N HIS A 568 -6.72 -6.76 12.79
CA HIS A 568 -5.44 -7.24 13.31
C HIS A 568 -4.22 -6.86 12.44
N VAL A 569 -4.34 -6.76 11.11
CA VAL A 569 -3.25 -6.35 10.20
C VAL A 569 -3.13 -4.83 10.21
N TRP A 570 -4.26 -4.15 10.10
CA TRP A 570 -4.35 -2.70 10.26
C TRP A 570 -4.11 -2.24 11.71
N ASN A 571 -3.92 -3.17 12.64
CA ASN A 571 -3.42 -2.87 13.98
C ASN A 571 -1.95 -2.43 13.99
N TYR A 572 -1.20 -2.77 12.95
CA TYR A 572 0.21 -2.37 12.81
C TYR A 572 0.33 -0.99 12.13
N ALA A 573 -0.60 -0.64 11.25
CA ALA A 573 -0.54 0.56 10.43
C ALA A 573 -0.74 1.85 11.26
N HIS A 574 0.34 2.60 11.50
CA HIS A 574 0.31 3.90 12.20
C HIS A 574 0.24 5.09 11.25
N ALA A 575 0.83 4.98 10.06
CA ALA A 575 0.91 6.05 9.07
C ALA A 575 -0.43 6.73 8.72
N PRO A 576 -1.50 5.99 8.32
CA PRO A 576 -2.75 6.62 7.90
C PRO A 576 -3.41 7.44 9.01
N ALA A 577 -3.33 7.01 10.28
CA ALA A 577 -3.89 7.77 11.39
C ALA A 577 -3.10 9.04 11.72
N ARG A 578 -1.79 9.05 11.46
CA ARG A 578 -0.93 10.22 11.70
C ARG A 578 -1.00 11.23 10.55
N LEU A 579 -1.18 10.76 9.31
CA LEU A 579 -1.16 11.59 8.12
C LEU A 579 -2.55 11.97 7.62
N PHE A 580 -3.53 11.06 7.71
CA PHE A 580 -4.90 11.26 7.22
C PHE A 580 -5.92 10.72 8.24
N PRO A 581 -5.97 11.28 9.46
CA PRO A 581 -6.80 10.75 10.55
C PRO A 581 -8.29 10.69 10.22
N GLN A 582 -8.78 11.50 9.27
CA GLN A 582 -10.15 11.41 8.76
C GLN A 582 -10.48 10.03 8.17
N LEU A 583 -9.56 9.44 7.40
CA LEU A 583 -9.76 8.13 6.78
C LEU A 583 -9.89 7.04 7.86
N GLU A 584 -8.98 7.03 8.84
CA GLU A 584 -9.02 6.07 9.95
C GLU A 584 -10.24 6.27 10.85
N ARG A 585 -10.65 7.51 11.15
CA ARG A 585 -11.91 7.76 11.85
C ARG A 585 -13.11 7.20 11.10
N SER A 586 -13.16 7.35 9.77
CA SER A 586 -14.24 6.76 8.96
C SER A 586 -14.25 5.23 9.06
N ALA A 587 -13.08 4.58 9.03
CA ALA A 587 -12.96 3.13 9.22
C ALA A 587 -13.46 2.73 10.63
N ARG A 588 -13.05 3.43 11.69
CA ARG A 588 -13.55 3.17 13.05
C ARG A 588 -15.08 3.29 13.12
N GLN A 589 -15.66 4.35 12.55
CA GLN A 589 -17.08 4.66 12.73
C GLN A 589 -18.00 3.81 11.84
N MET A 590 -17.58 3.52 10.61
CA MET A 590 -18.43 2.88 9.60
C MET A 590 -18.19 1.36 9.53
N GLN A 591 -16.97 0.91 9.84
CA GLN A 591 -16.63 -0.51 9.91
C GLN A 591 -16.66 -1.01 11.36
N ASP A 592 -15.68 -0.64 12.17
CA ASP A 592 -15.39 -1.35 13.42
C ASP A 592 -16.50 -1.16 14.46
N PHE A 593 -16.96 0.07 14.63
CA PHE A 593 -18.13 0.43 15.46
C PHE A 593 -19.41 0.60 14.63
N GLY A 594 -19.38 0.16 13.38
CA GLY A 594 -20.49 0.18 12.44
C GLY A 594 -20.89 -1.24 12.05
N GLN A 595 -20.65 -1.61 10.79
CA GLN A 595 -21.07 -2.91 10.25
C GLN A 595 -20.45 -4.13 10.96
N GLY A 596 -19.20 -4.02 11.40
CA GLY A 596 -18.46 -5.08 12.09
C GLY A 596 -18.83 -5.24 13.57
N PHE A 597 -19.57 -4.30 14.15
CA PHE A 597 -19.93 -4.31 15.57
C PHE A 597 -21.18 -5.16 15.84
N ASP A 598 -21.09 -6.05 16.81
CA ASP A 598 -22.23 -6.74 17.39
C ASP A 598 -22.66 -6.04 18.68
N SER A 599 -23.87 -5.46 18.68
CA SER A 599 -24.38 -4.70 19.82
C SER A 599 -24.72 -5.55 21.03
N ASP A 600 -24.98 -6.85 20.85
CA ASP A 600 -25.45 -7.72 21.92
C ASP A 600 -24.27 -8.23 22.75
N SER A 601 -23.16 -8.53 22.09
CA SER A 601 -21.94 -9.03 22.75
C SER A 601 -20.86 -7.97 22.96
N GLY A 602 -20.79 -6.94 22.12
CA GLY A 602 -19.65 -6.03 22.04
C GLY A 602 -18.52 -6.52 21.13
N LEU A 603 -18.67 -7.66 20.45
CA LEU A 603 -17.69 -8.17 19.50
C LEU A 603 -17.51 -7.19 18.31
N VAL A 604 -16.26 -6.95 17.93
CA VAL A 604 -15.88 -6.32 16.67
C VAL A 604 -15.31 -7.39 15.75
N GLY A 605 -16.06 -7.75 14.70
CA GLY A 605 -15.63 -8.76 13.74
C GLY A 605 -14.43 -8.29 12.92
N PHE A 606 -13.35 -9.07 12.91
CA PHE A 606 -12.05 -8.57 12.47
C PHE A 606 -11.95 -8.23 10.97
N ARG A 607 -12.88 -8.71 10.12
CA ARG A 607 -13.03 -8.32 8.70
C ARG A 607 -14.40 -7.70 8.42
N SER A 608 -14.94 -6.91 9.35
CA SER A 608 -16.33 -6.42 9.28
C SER A 608 -17.38 -7.54 9.25
N ASN A 609 -17.03 -8.70 9.82
CA ASN A 609 -17.86 -9.90 9.87
C ASN A 609 -18.32 -10.18 11.32
N ARG A 610 -18.49 -11.45 11.70
CA ARG A 610 -18.80 -11.86 13.09
C ARG A 610 -17.74 -12.81 13.67
N ALA A 611 -16.54 -12.81 13.08
CA ALA A 611 -15.45 -13.65 13.52
C ALA A 611 -14.62 -12.91 14.57
N TYR A 612 -14.27 -13.62 15.65
CA TYR A 612 -13.44 -13.10 16.73
C TYR A 612 -11.96 -13.19 16.38
N ALA A 613 -11.21 -12.11 16.64
CA ALA A 613 -9.76 -12.12 16.74
C ALA A 613 -9.38 -11.26 17.96
N ALA A 614 -8.68 -11.84 18.92
CA ALA A 614 -8.43 -11.23 20.23
C ALA A 614 -7.53 -9.99 20.15
N ASP A 615 -6.50 -10.06 19.29
CA ASP A 615 -5.61 -8.96 18.97
C ASP A 615 -6.33 -7.84 18.21
N GLY A 616 -7.18 -8.17 17.24
CA GLY A 616 -8.01 -7.22 16.51
C GLY A 616 -9.06 -6.52 17.39
N GLN A 617 -9.67 -7.24 18.33
CA GLN A 617 -10.62 -6.71 19.30
C GLN A 617 -9.95 -5.66 20.21
N CYS A 618 -8.84 -6.04 20.85
CA CYS A 618 -8.09 -5.11 21.72
C CYS A 618 -7.48 -3.95 20.92
N GLY A 619 -6.94 -4.25 19.74
CA GLY A 619 -6.42 -3.27 18.78
C GLY A 619 -7.44 -2.23 18.37
N THR A 620 -8.72 -2.61 18.24
CA THR A 620 -9.80 -1.66 17.90
C THR A 620 -10.00 -0.60 18.99
N VAL A 621 -9.89 -0.97 20.27
CA VAL A 621 -9.96 -0.02 21.40
C VAL A 621 -8.75 0.93 21.39
N LEU A 622 -7.55 0.40 21.14
CA LEU A 622 -6.31 1.17 21.06
C LEU A 622 -6.33 2.17 19.89
N LYS A 623 -6.74 1.72 18.71
CA LYS A 623 -6.97 2.58 17.53
C LYS A 623 -8.03 3.64 17.83
N ALA A 624 -9.15 3.32 18.48
CA ALA A 624 -10.13 4.32 18.86
C ALA A 624 -9.55 5.44 19.75
N TYR A 625 -8.66 5.08 20.68
CA TYR A 625 -7.97 6.09 21.49
C TYR A 625 -7.00 6.93 20.65
N ARG A 626 -6.18 6.32 19.78
CA ARG A 626 -5.32 7.05 18.82
C ARG A 626 -6.11 8.06 17.98
N GLU A 627 -7.27 7.66 17.49
CA GLU A 627 -8.11 8.48 16.62
C GLU A 627 -8.73 9.67 17.41
N HIS A 628 -9.00 9.48 18.70
CA HIS A 628 -9.37 10.56 19.62
C HIS A 628 -8.19 11.50 19.89
N LEU A 629 -6.99 10.98 20.13
CA LEU A 629 -5.77 11.79 20.29
C LEU A 629 -5.51 12.66 19.04
N MET A 630 -5.79 12.13 17.85
CA MET A 630 -5.69 12.82 16.56
C MET A 630 -6.95 13.61 16.16
N SER A 631 -7.84 13.93 17.11
CA SER A 631 -9.01 14.78 16.90
C SER A 631 -8.81 16.17 17.50
N ALA A 632 -9.50 17.19 16.98
CA ALA A 632 -9.41 18.55 17.52
C ALA A 632 -10.13 18.70 18.88
N ASP A 633 -11.14 17.85 19.10
CA ASP A 633 -11.99 17.85 20.29
C ASP A 633 -12.47 16.42 20.63
N SER A 634 -13.21 16.28 21.73
CA SER A 634 -13.71 14.99 22.21
C SER A 634 -14.97 14.48 21.49
N SER A 635 -15.42 15.09 20.40
CA SER A 635 -16.68 14.72 19.73
C SER A 635 -16.63 13.30 19.15
N PHE A 636 -15.48 12.89 18.62
CA PHE A 636 -15.26 11.52 18.15
C PHE A 636 -15.43 10.52 19.30
N LEU A 637 -14.74 10.74 20.42
CA LEU A 637 -14.81 9.84 21.58
C LEU A 637 -16.22 9.81 22.16
N LYS A 638 -16.85 10.97 22.41
CA LYS A 638 -18.22 11.04 22.96
C LYS A 638 -19.23 10.25 22.14
N ARG A 639 -19.14 10.32 20.80
CA ARG A 639 -20.05 9.64 19.89
C ARG A 639 -19.87 8.12 19.91
N ASN A 640 -18.63 7.65 19.99
CA ASN A 640 -18.30 6.23 19.85
C ASN A 640 -18.15 5.50 21.19
N TRP A 641 -18.06 6.22 22.31
CA TRP A 641 -17.76 5.65 23.62
C TRP A 641 -18.63 4.46 24.03
N PRO A 642 -19.96 4.45 23.85
CA PRO A 642 -20.76 3.29 24.22
C PRO A 642 -20.30 1.99 23.54
N ARG A 643 -19.88 2.08 22.27
CA ARG A 643 -19.40 0.92 21.50
C ARG A 643 -17.95 0.57 21.82
N ILE A 644 -17.11 1.58 22.04
CA ILE A 644 -15.72 1.37 22.51
C ILE A 644 -15.72 0.65 23.86
N LYS A 645 -16.54 1.12 24.82
CA LYS A 645 -16.70 0.51 26.13
C LYS A 645 -17.23 -0.91 26.01
N ALA A 646 -18.27 -1.15 25.21
CA ALA A 646 -18.79 -2.50 24.97
C ALA A 646 -17.74 -3.43 24.35
N ALA A 647 -16.91 -2.95 23.43
CA ALA A 647 -15.83 -3.73 22.85
C ALA A 647 -14.76 -4.12 23.88
N LEU A 648 -14.43 -3.22 24.82
CA LEU A 648 -13.53 -3.53 25.91
C LEU A 648 -14.17 -4.47 26.95
N GLU A 649 -15.46 -4.28 27.27
CA GLU A 649 -16.23 -5.20 28.12
C GLU A 649 -16.27 -6.62 27.52
N PHE A 650 -16.38 -6.75 26.19
CA PHE A 650 -16.24 -8.05 25.54
C PHE A 650 -14.87 -8.67 25.83
N SER A 651 -13.76 -7.94 25.68
CA SER A 651 -12.43 -8.46 26.02
C SER A 651 -12.32 -8.83 27.50
N ILE A 652 -12.87 -8.02 28.41
CA ILE A 652 -12.92 -8.33 29.85
C ILE A 652 -13.73 -9.61 30.11
N SER A 653 -14.80 -9.85 29.35
CA SER A 653 -15.55 -11.11 29.48
C SER A 653 -14.75 -12.36 29.06
N ARG A 654 -13.70 -12.20 28.24
CA ARG A 654 -12.79 -13.29 27.83
C ARG A 654 -11.70 -13.59 28.87
N ASP A 655 -11.31 -12.59 29.66
CA ASP A 655 -10.51 -12.75 30.88
C ASP A 655 -11.27 -13.65 31.89
N GLY A 656 -12.59 -13.47 31.99
CA GLY A 656 -13.52 -14.40 32.64
C GLY A 656 -13.52 -14.34 34.17
N ASN A 657 -12.48 -13.79 34.80
CA ASN A 657 -12.37 -13.60 36.24
C ASN A 657 -11.90 -12.17 36.65
N ASP A 658 -11.74 -11.26 35.68
CA ASP A 658 -11.25 -9.89 35.86
C ASP A 658 -9.85 -9.82 36.52
N ASP A 659 -8.98 -10.82 36.34
CA ASP A 659 -7.62 -10.82 36.91
C ASP A 659 -6.56 -10.24 35.97
N GLY A 660 -6.94 -9.98 34.70
CA GLY A 660 -6.09 -9.37 33.69
C GLY A 660 -5.34 -10.38 32.81
N LEU A 661 -5.66 -11.68 32.87
CA LEU A 661 -5.09 -12.73 32.03
C LEU A 661 -6.17 -13.43 31.20
N ILE A 662 -6.09 -13.31 29.88
CA ILE A 662 -6.93 -14.10 28.98
C ILE A 662 -6.33 -15.51 28.86
N GLU A 663 -7.03 -16.50 29.43
CA GLU A 663 -6.58 -17.91 29.46
C GLU A 663 -7.33 -18.81 28.46
N ASP A 664 -8.33 -18.28 27.77
CA ASP A 664 -9.11 -19.02 26.78
C ASP A 664 -8.46 -19.09 25.39
N SER A 665 -9.20 -19.62 24.41
CA SER A 665 -8.75 -19.73 23.02
C SER A 665 -8.81 -18.37 22.31
N GLN A 666 -7.66 -17.89 21.85
CA GLN A 666 -7.46 -16.55 21.32
C GLN A 666 -7.03 -16.61 19.85
N HIS A 667 -8.00 -16.47 18.94
CA HIS A 667 -7.72 -16.32 17.52
C HIS A 667 -6.97 -15.01 17.24
N ASN A 668 -6.01 -15.01 16.32
CA ASN A 668 -5.11 -13.87 16.14
C ASN A 668 -4.47 -13.78 14.74
N THR A 669 -3.62 -12.77 14.50
CA THR A 669 -2.98 -12.46 13.20
C THR A 669 -2.11 -13.56 12.59
N TYR A 670 -1.78 -14.62 13.34
CA TYR A 670 -1.08 -15.79 12.80
C TYR A 670 -2.06 -16.80 12.14
N ASP A 671 -3.34 -16.42 11.96
CA ASP A 671 -4.44 -17.23 11.41
C ASP A 671 -4.68 -18.55 12.16
N ILE A 672 -4.38 -18.54 13.46
CA ILE A 672 -4.46 -19.66 14.40
C ILE A 672 -4.94 -19.15 15.76
N ASN A 673 -5.14 -20.09 16.69
CA ASN A 673 -5.48 -19.76 18.07
C ASN A 673 -4.28 -20.01 18.98
N PHE A 674 -4.00 -19.04 19.86
CA PHE A 674 -3.20 -19.28 21.05
C PHE A 674 -4.10 -19.72 22.20
N GLU A 675 -3.66 -20.72 22.95
CA GLU A 675 -4.36 -21.29 24.08
C GLU A 675 -3.62 -20.93 25.37
N GLY A 676 -4.37 -20.52 26.40
CA GLY A 676 -3.78 -20.11 27.68
C GLY A 676 -3.13 -18.71 27.65
N PRO A 677 -2.63 -18.26 28.82
CA PRO A 677 -2.08 -16.93 28.96
C PRO A 677 -0.76 -16.77 28.19
N ASN A 678 -0.67 -15.67 27.45
CA ASN A 678 0.41 -15.33 26.53
C ASN A 678 0.53 -13.80 26.42
N THR A 679 1.70 -13.26 26.12
CA THR A 679 1.90 -11.78 26.11
C THR A 679 1.65 -11.13 24.77
N PHE A 680 1.49 -11.88 23.67
CA PHE A 680 1.10 -11.27 22.39
C PHE A 680 -0.28 -10.61 22.51
N VAL A 681 -1.31 -11.40 22.82
CA VAL A 681 -2.67 -10.88 23.04
C VAL A 681 -2.77 -10.21 24.40
N GLY A 682 -2.15 -10.78 25.44
CA GLY A 682 -2.20 -10.25 26.81
C GLY A 682 -1.68 -8.81 26.90
N SER A 683 -0.59 -8.48 26.22
CA SER A 683 -0.06 -7.11 26.24
C SER A 683 -1.03 -6.12 25.58
N LEU A 684 -1.67 -6.49 24.47
CA LEU A 684 -2.68 -5.66 23.80
C LEU A 684 -3.91 -5.45 24.68
N TYR A 685 -4.35 -6.48 25.41
CA TYR A 685 -5.46 -6.38 26.36
C TYR A 685 -5.14 -5.41 27.49
N LEU A 686 -3.95 -5.52 28.10
CA LEU A 686 -3.53 -4.60 29.16
C LEU A 686 -3.40 -3.16 28.67
N ALA A 687 -2.87 -2.96 27.46
CA ALA A 687 -2.84 -1.64 26.84
C ALA A 687 -4.26 -1.11 26.56
N ALA A 688 -5.19 -1.96 26.11
CA ALA A 688 -6.58 -1.58 25.86
C ALA A 688 -7.31 -1.19 27.15
N LEU A 689 -7.03 -1.88 28.27
CA LEU A 689 -7.52 -1.48 29.60
C LEU A 689 -7.00 -0.09 30.00
N ARG A 690 -5.71 0.19 29.77
CA ARG A 690 -5.13 1.53 30.02
C ARG A 690 -5.77 2.60 29.14
N ALA A 691 -5.97 2.32 27.86
CA ALA A 691 -6.67 3.24 26.95
C ALA A 691 -8.14 3.47 27.39
N GLY A 692 -8.83 2.39 27.76
CA GLY A 692 -10.20 2.42 28.29
C GLY A 692 -10.31 3.26 29.56
N GLU A 693 -9.34 3.14 30.47
CA GLU A 693 -9.25 3.96 31.67
C GLU A 693 -9.12 5.45 31.36
N GLU A 694 -8.21 5.85 30.47
CA GLU A 694 -8.02 7.26 30.12
C GLU A 694 -9.23 7.85 29.38
N MET A 695 -9.82 7.09 28.45
CA MET A 695 -11.07 7.48 27.78
C MET A 695 -12.25 7.63 28.77
N ALA A 696 -12.38 6.70 29.72
CA ALA A 696 -13.42 6.74 30.74
C ALA A 696 -13.26 7.95 31.67
N LYS A 697 -12.04 8.28 32.09
CA LYS A 697 -11.75 9.50 32.88
C LYS A 697 -12.18 10.75 32.13
N GLU A 698 -11.86 10.87 30.85
CA GLU A 698 -12.22 12.04 30.04
C GLU A 698 -13.73 12.22 29.85
N LEU A 699 -14.50 11.13 29.93
CA LEU A 699 -15.95 11.16 29.82
C LEU A 699 -16.67 11.15 31.19
N GLY A 700 -15.92 11.13 32.30
CA GLY A 700 -16.47 11.12 33.65
C GLY A 700 -17.03 9.75 34.10
N ASP A 701 -16.69 8.65 33.42
CA ASP A 701 -17.08 7.28 33.80
C ASP A 701 -16.07 6.70 34.81
N ALA A 702 -16.00 7.32 36.00
CA ALA A 702 -15.07 6.93 37.06
C ALA A 702 -15.18 5.45 37.50
N PRO A 703 -16.38 4.82 37.59
CA PRO A 703 -16.49 3.40 37.92
C PRO A 703 -15.80 2.49 36.90
N PHE A 704 -16.01 2.73 35.61
CA PHE A 704 -15.36 1.92 34.57
C PHE A 704 -13.86 2.17 34.50
N ALA A 705 -13.41 3.42 34.66
CA ALA A 705 -11.99 3.74 34.78
C ALA A 705 -11.32 2.97 35.94
N GLY A 706 -11.97 2.93 37.11
CA GLY A 706 -11.48 2.20 38.27
C GLY A 706 -11.42 0.68 38.05
N ARG A 707 -12.40 0.10 37.36
CA ARG A 707 -12.38 -1.33 36.99
C ARG A 707 -11.23 -1.63 36.04
N CYS A 708 -11.08 -0.85 34.97
CA CYS A 708 -9.98 -1.00 34.01
C CYS A 708 -8.61 -0.94 34.71
N ARG A 709 -8.42 0.03 35.60
CA ARG A 709 -7.18 0.17 36.39
C ARG A 709 -6.89 -1.07 37.22
N LYS A 710 -7.88 -1.56 37.95
CA LYS A 710 -7.74 -2.73 38.85
C LYS A 710 -7.35 -3.99 38.07
N ILE A 711 -8.03 -4.25 36.94
CA ILE A 711 -7.73 -5.40 36.08
C ILE A 711 -6.32 -5.26 35.50
N PHE A 712 -5.96 -4.06 35.01
CA PHE A 712 -4.63 -3.78 34.49
C PHE A 712 -3.52 -4.05 35.51
N GLU A 713 -3.64 -3.53 36.73
CA GLU A 713 -2.62 -3.71 37.78
C GLU A 713 -2.44 -5.19 38.14
N SER A 714 -3.56 -5.93 38.24
CA SER A 714 -3.54 -7.38 38.47
C SER A 714 -2.87 -8.13 37.32
N GLY A 715 -3.29 -7.88 36.08
CA GLY A 715 -2.77 -8.58 34.90
C GLY A 715 -1.30 -8.27 34.63
N SER A 716 -0.87 -7.03 34.84
CA SER A 716 0.54 -6.63 34.74
C SER A 716 1.42 -7.44 35.69
N LYS A 717 0.98 -7.57 36.95
CA LYS A 717 1.67 -8.36 37.97
C LYS A 717 1.65 -9.86 37.65
N LEU A 718 0.48 -10.43 37.40
CA LEU A 718 0.31 -11.86 37.15
C LEU A 718 1.02 -12.32 35.87
N THR A 719 1.10 -11.47 34.86
CA THR A 719 1.88 -11.75 33.65
C THR A 719 3.34 -12.00 33.99
N VAL A 720 3.97 -11.12 34.78
CA VAL A 720 5.37 -11.31 35.19
C VAL A 720 5.52 -12.54 36.08
N GLU A 721 4.63 -12.74 37.04
CA GLU A 721 4.71 -13.90 37.95
C GLU A 721 4.56 -15.24 37.24
N ARG A 722 3.72 -15.32 36.20
CA ARG A 722 3.39 -16.58 35.53
C ARG A 722 4.19 -16.81 34.24
N LEU A 723 4.44 -15.77 33.45
CA LEU A 723 4.93 -15.89 32.08
C LEU A 723 6.39 -15.45 31.89
N TRP A 724 7.03 -14.82 32.88
CA TRP A 724 8.44 -14.46 32.79
C TRP A 724 9.34 -15.66 33.01
N ASP A 725 10.22 -15.96 32.05
CA ASP A 725 11.16 -17.10 32.14
C ASP A 725 12.54 -16.74 32.72
N GLY A 726 12.75 -15.45 33.03
CA GLY A 726 14.04 -14.89 33.43
C GLY A 726 14.65 -13.92 32.42
N GLU A 727 14.33 -14.05 31.13
CA GLU A 727 14.84 -13.16 30.06
C GLU A 727 13.76 -12.65 29.10
N TYR A 728 12.69 -13.42 28.87
CA TYR A 728 11.58 -13.03 27.99
C TYR A 728 10.27 -13.67 28.47
N PHE A 729 9.16 -13.32 27.83
CA PHE A 729 7.84 -13.85 28.15
C PHE A 729 7.50 -15.07 27.30
N ILE A 730 7.00 -16.11 27.95
CA ILE A 730 6.57 -17.37 27.33
C ILE A 730 5.04 -17.49 27.29
N GLN A 731 4.56 -18.48 26.55
CA GLN A 731 3.18 -18.93 26.62
C GLN A 731 3.04 -20.08 27.62
N ARG A 732 2.12 -19.97 28.57
CA ARG A 732 1.71 -21.13 29.37
C ARG A 732 0.56 -21.86 28.70
N VAL A 733 0.85 -23.04 28.20
CA VAL A 733 -0.11 -23.89 27.48
C VAL A 733 0.12 -25.36 27.80
N ASP A 734 -0.95 -26.14 27.87
CA ASP A 734 -0.87 -27.60 27.92
C ASP A 734 -0.64 -28.14 26.50
N LEU A 735 0.63 -28.37 26.14
CA LEU A 735 1.01 -28.90 24.83
C LEU A 735 0.55 -30.35 24.59
N LYS A 736 0.13 -31.09 25.62
CA LYS A 736 -0.49 -32.42 25.39
C LYS A 736 -1.91 -32.27 24.88
N LYS A 737 -2.64 -31.27 25.38
CA LYS A 737 -4.00 -30.95 24.96
C LYS A 737 -4.04 -30.14 23.67
N HIS A 738 -3.10 -29.22 23.50
CA HIS A 738 -2.99 -28.30 22.36
C HIS A 738 -1.60 -28.41 21.69
N PRO A 739 -1.33 -29.50 20.95
CA PRO A 739 0.02 -29.81 20.47
C PRO A 739 0.51 -28.98 19.28
N LYS A 740 -0.37 -28.20 18.63
CA LYS A 740 -0.06 -27.45 17.41
C LYS A 740 -0.30 -25.96 17.59
N PHE A 741 0.40 -25.15 16.81
CA PHE A 741 0.17 -23.71 16.66
C PHE A 741 0.38 -22.89 17.95
N GLN A 742 1.21 -23.40 18.86
CA GLN A 742 1.57 -22.72 20.11
C GLN A 742 3.05 -22.35 20.06
N TYR A 743 3.48 -21.34 20.82
CA TYR A 743 4.91 -21.04 20.95
C TYR A 743 5.54 -21.56 22.25
N GLY A 744 4.75 -21.84 23.29
CA GLY A 744 5.26 -22.40 24.55
C GLY A 744 6.44 -21.59 25.09
N GLU A 745 7.60 -22.23 25.26
CA GLU A 745 8.86 -21.62 25.74
C GLU A 745 9.62 -20.81 24.67
N GLY A 746 9.03 -20.62 23.49
CA GLY A 746 9.63 -19.87 22.39
C GLY A 746 9.70 -18.36 22.65
N CYS A 747 10.78 -17.73 22.18
CA CYS A 747 10.92 -16.28 22.12
C CYS A 747 10.18 -15.77 20.87
N LEU A 748 8.95 -15.28 21.08
CA LEU A 748 8.13 -14.66 20.04
C LEU A 748 8.56 -13.18 19.86
N SER A 749 8.81 -12.75 18.63
CA SER A 749 9.23 -11.37 18.34
C SER A 749 8.16 -10.34 18.73
N ASP A 750 6.88 -10.68 18.52
CA ASP A 750 5.71 -9.84 18.80
C ASP A 750 5.26 -9.80 20.29
N GLN A 751 6.00 -10.44 21.20
CA GLN A 751 5.58 -10.65 22.59
C GLN A 751 5.29 -9.36 23.39
N LEU A 752 5.68 -8.18 22.87
CA LEU A 752 5.49 -6.85 23.46
C LEU A 752 4.68 -5.89 22.56
N PHE A 753 3.85 -6.40 21.66
CA PHE A 753 3.09 -5.54 20.74
C PHE A 753 2.22 -4.50 21.47
N GLY A 754 1.54 -4.89 22.54
CA GLY A 754 0.76 -3.96 23.36
C GLY A 754 1.57 -2.91 24.10
N GLN A 755 2.82 -3.21 24.49
CA GLN A 755 3.72 -2.20 25.06
C GLN A 755 4.09 -1.15 24.01
N GLY A 756 4.30 -1.57 22.76
CA GLY A 756 4.48 -0.65 21.64
C GLY A 756 3.30 0.29 21.44
N TRP A 757 2.09 -0.25 21.45
CA TRP A 757 0.87 0.55 21.44
C TRP A 757 0.77 1.50 22.64
N ALA A 758 1.15 1.05 23.83
CA ALA A 758 1.14 1.89 25.03
C ALA A 758 2.08 3.11 24.89
N HIS A 759 3.27 2.92 24.30
CA HIS A 759 4.16 4.05 24.00
C HIS A 759 3.55 5.00 22.96
N GLN A 760 2.98 4.49 21.87
CA GLN A 760 2.36 5.31 20.83
C GLN A 760 1.20 6.18 21.32
N LEU A 761 0.58 5.79 22.44
CA LEU A 761 -0.60 6.42 23.04
C LEU A 761 -0.31 7.17 24.35
N GLY A 762 0.95 7.22 24.79
CA GLY A 762 1.32 7.87 26.05
C GLY A 762 0.72 7.19 27.29
N LEU A 763 0.50 5.88 27.26
CA LEU A 763 -0.14 5.11 28.33
C LEU A 763 0.84 4.61 29.41
N GLY A 764 2.13 4.81 29.19
CA GLY A 764 3.23 4.36 30.06
C GLY A 764 3.58 2.88 29.87
N TYR A 765 4.27 2.33 30.86
CA TYR A 765 4.68 0.93 30.88
C TYR A 765 3.52 0.02 31.34
N ILE A 766 3.17 -0.99 30.53
CA ILE A 766 2.18 -2.01 30.88
C ILE A 766 2.78 -3.18 31.66
N TYR A 767 4.09 -3.39 31.53
CA TYR A 767 4.90 -4.31 32.34
C TYR A 767 6.06 -3.54 32.96
N PRO A 768 6.72 -4.02 34.03
CA PRO A 768 7.87 -3.34 34.60
C PRO A 768 8.95 -3.05 33.52
N ALA A 769 9.47 -1.82 33.50
CA ALA A 769 10.37 -1.36 32.43
C ALA A 769 11.62 -2.25 32.24
N GLN A 770 12.15 -2.81 33.34
CA GLN A 770 13.28 -3.74 33.27
C GLN A 770 12.93 -5.03 32.51
N ASN A 771 11.73 -5.58 32.72
CA ASN A 771 11.28 -6.78 32.00
C ASN A 771 11.06 -6.47 30.51
N VAL A 772 10.52 -5.30 30.18
CA VAL A 772 10.34 -4.84 28.80
C VAL A 772 11.70 -4.75 28.09
N ALA A 773 12.65 -4.02 28.67
CA ALA A 773 13.99 -3.89 28.10
C ALA A 773 14.69 -5.25 27.93
N GLN A 774 14.60 -6.12 28.94
CA GLN A 774 15.22 -7.44 28.88
C GLN A 774 14.56 -8.35 27.82
N ALA A 775 13.24 -8.29 27.65
CA ALA A 775 12.55 -9.03 26.59
C ALA A 775 12.91 -8.52 25.18
N LEU A 776 13.03 -7.21 24.98
CA LEU A 776 13.49 -6.65 23.70
C LEU A 776 14.94 -7.06 23.39
N GLN A 777 15.82 -7.07 24.40
CA GLN A 777 17.17 -7.61 24.26
C GLN A 777 17.16 -9.10 23.88
N SER A 778 16.25 -9.89 24.44
CA SER A 778 16.07 -11.29 24.07
C SER A 778 15.58 -11.46 22.63
N VAL A 779 14.61 -10.65 22.19
CA VAL A 779 14.16 -10.62 20.78
C VAL A 779 15.31 -10.26 19.84
N TRP A 780 16.09 -9.23 20.15
CA TRP A 780 17.30 -8.91 19.38
C TRP A 780 18.29 -10.09 19.34
N ARG A 781 18.60 -10.65 20.51
CA ARG A 781 19.58 -11.73 20.66
C ARG A 781 19.16 -12.98 19.90
N TYR A 782 17.92 -13.41 20.04
CA TYR A 782 17.46 -14.72 19.58
C TYR A 782 16.73 -14.70 18.24
N ASN A 783 16.13 -13.58 17.82
CA ASN A 783 15.26 -13.55 16.64
C ASN A 783 15.85 -12.76 15.46
N TRP A 784 16.65 -11.72 15.69
CA TRP A 784 17.22 -10.95 14.57
C TRP A 784 18.52 -11.57 14.07
N ALA A 785 18.54 -11.95 12.80
CA ALA A 785 19.71 -12.51 12.14
C ALA A 785 20.25 -11.54 11.07
N PRO A 786 21.58 -11.30 11.01
CA PRO A 786 22.19 -10.54 9.92
C PRO A 786 22.15 -11.29 8.58
N ASP A 787 21.97 -12.61 8.62
CA ASP A 787 21.70 -13.49 7.48
C ASP A 787 20.71 -14.57 7.94
N VAL A 788 19.53 -14.65 7.32
CA VAL A 788 18.52 -15.67 7.60
C VAL A 788 18.89 -17.06 7.05
N GLY A 789 19.87 -17.16 6.16
CA GLY A 789 20.26 -18.38 5.45
C GLY A 789 20.53 -19.59 6.37
N PRO A 790 21.39 -19.47 7.40
CA PRO A 790 21.64 -20.56 8.34
C PRO A 790 20.38 -21.05 9.07
N TYR A 791 19.50 -20.13 9.48
CA TYR A 791 18.24 -20.49 10.14
C TYR A 791 17.30 -21.19 9.16
N ASN A 792 17.11 -20.62 7.96
CA ASN A 792 16.21 -21.16 6.94
C ASN A 792 16.67 -22.54 6.42
N ALA A 793 17.97 -22.83 6.45
CA ALA A 793 18.50 -24.14 6.09
C ALA A 793 18.07 -25.25 7.07
N ALA A 794 17.96 -24.93 8.36
CA ALA A 794 17.48 -25.87 9.38
C ALA A 794 15.95 -25.86 9.52
N HIS A 795 15.33 -24.68 9.37
CA HIS A 795 13.92 -24.42 9.66
C HIS A 795 13.31 -23.55 8.55
N ALA A 796 13.09 -24.14 7.38
CA ALA A 796 12.55 -23.43 6.22
C ALA A 796 11.20 -22.72 6.53
N PRO A 797 10.98 -21.49 6.03
CA PRO A 797 9.71 -20.80 6.20
C PRO A 797 8.59 -21.39 5.32
N GLU A 798 7.34 -21.18 5.75
CA GLU A 798 6.15 -21.48 4.93
C GLU A 798 6.13 -20.60 3.67
N ARG A 799 6.44 -19.30 3.82
CA ARG A 799 6.58 -18.33 2.74
C ARG A 799 7.89 -17.56 2.87
N TRP A 800 8.55 -17.32 1.74
CA TRP A 800 9.85 -16.66 1.71
C TRP A 800 9.68 -15.16 1.60
N PHE A 801 9.98 -14.45 2.68
CA PHE A 801 10.01 -12.98 2.72
C PHE A 801 11.38 -12.36 2.95
N ALA A 802 12.39 -13.19 3.19
CA ALA A 802 13.80 -12.85 3.20
C ALA A 802 14.57 -14.08 2.66
N ARG A 803 15.61 -13.84 1.85
CA ARG A 803 16.43 -14.88 1.21
C ARG A 803 17.75 -15.09 1.97
N PRO A 804 18.44 -16.24 1.79
CA PRO A 804 19.80 -16.40 2.28
C PRO A 804 20.71 -15.27 1.78
N GLY A 805 21.50 -14.71 2.69
CA GLY A 805 22.30 -13.50 2.50
C GLY A 805 21.59 -12.20 2.91
N GLU A 806 20.32 -12.25 3.34
CA GLU A 806 19.56 -11.08 3.79
C GLU A 806 19.31 -11.14 5.29
N ALA A 807 19.37 -9.98 5.94
CA ALA A 807 19.01 -9.85 7.34
C ALA A 807 17.49 -9.97 7.55
N GLY A 808 17.07 -10.40 8.73
CA GLY A 808 15.65 -10.47 9.07
C GLY A 808 15.37 -10.82 10.53
N LEU A 809 14.24 -10.31 11.03
CA LEU A 809 13.69 -10.69 12.33
C LEU A 809 12.77 -11.92 12.20
N ILE A 810 13.24 -13.06 12.68
CA ILE A 810 12.48 -14.32 12.64
C ILE A 810 11.31 -14.26 13.63
N THR A 811 10.11 -14.62 13.18
CA THR A 811 8.87 -14.53 13.99
C THR A 811 8.99 -15.17 15.37
N CYS A 812 9.46 -16.41 15.46
CA CYS A 812 9.61 -17.11 16.73
C CYS A 812 10.78 -18.09 16.70
N THR A 813 11.55 -18.12 17.80
CA THR A 813 12.67 -19.03 17.99
C THR A 813 12.58 -19.75 19.34
N TRP A 814 13.31 -20.86 19.53
CA TRP A 814 13.32 -21.63 20.80
C TRP A 814 14.75 -21.74 21.33
N PRO A 815 15.31 -20.65 21.89
CA PRO A 815 16.71 -20.63 22.29
C PRO A 815 17.01 -21.46 23.55
N LYS A 816 15.99 -21.74 24.38
CA LYS A 816 16.13 -22.43 25.68
C LYS A 816 15.46 -23.82 25.72
N SER A 817 14.84 -24.24 24.63
CA SER A 817 14.13 -25.52 24.51
C SER A 817 14.36 -26.14 23.14
N ASP A 818 13.82 -27.34 22.92
CA ASP A 818 13.82 -27.91 21.58
C ASP A 818 12.92 -27.09 20.64
N PHE A 819 13.30 -27.02 19.36
CA PHE A 819 12.50 -26.38 18.31
C PHE A 819 11.14 -27.07 18.18
N LEU A 820 10.06 -26.29 18.31
CA LEU A 820 8.71 -26.81 18.16
C LEU A 820 8.30 -26.83 16.68
N ALA A 821 8.47 -27.99 16.03
CA ALA A 821 8.22 -28.15 14.60
C ALA A 821 6.78 -27.86 14.18
N GLU A 822 5.79 -28.14 15.02
CA GLU A 822 4.38 -27.76 14.81
C GLU A 822 3.97 -26.56 15.67
N GLY A 823 4.93 -25.70 16.02
CA GLY A 823 4.70 -24.50 16.83
C GLY A 823 3.90 -23.42 16.12
N VAL A 824 3.97 -22.18 16.62
CA VAL A 824 3.27 -21.03 16.03
C VAL A 824 3.44 -21.00 14.51
N ARG A 825 2.34 -20.74 13.80
CA ARG A 825 2.35 -20.64 12.35
C ARG A 825 3.27 -19.49 11.92
N TYR A 826 3.95 -19.63 10.80
CA TYR A 826 4.87 -18.61 10.29
C TYR A 826 6.10 -18.34 11.19
N ARG A 827 6.41 -19.22 12.16
CA ARG A 827 7.56 -19.10 13.09
C ARG A 827 8.90 -18.79 12.44
N SER A 828 9.14 -19.27 11.23
CA SER A 828 10.40 -19.05 10.50
C SER A 828 10.33 -17.92 9.46
N GLU A 829 9.19 -17.24 9.32
CA GLU A 829 9.04 -16.11 8.38
C GLU A 829 9.63 -14.82 8.97
N VAL A 830 9.76 -13.80 8.10
CA VAL A 830 10.18 -12.44 8.45
C VAL A 830 9.13 -11.48 7.94
N TRP A 831 8.47 -10.74 8.83
CA TRP A 831 7.41 -9.80 8.47
C TRP A 831 7.86 -8.37 8.76
N THR A 832 7.83 -7.50 7.75
CA THR A 832 8.33 -6.12 7.91
C THR A 832 7.52 -5.33 8.93
N GLY A 833 6.23 -5.62 9.06
CA GLY A 833 5.39 -5.02 10.10
C GLY A 833 5.85 -5.35 11.53
N ILE A 834 6.30 -6.59 11.78
CA ILE A 834 6.89 -6.98 13.09
C ILE A 834 8.25 -6.32 13.25
N GLU A 835 9.08 -6.30 12.21
CA GLU A 835 10.39 -5.63 12.22
C GLU A 835 10.26 -4.16 12.65
N TYR A 836 9.35 -3.40 12.04
CA TYR A 836 9.12 -2.00 12.43
C TYR A 836 8.49 -1.85 13.81
N GLN A 837 7.54 -2.71 14.17
CA GLN A 837 6.91 -2.66 15.49
C GLN A 837 7.94 -2.88 16.61
N VAL A 838 8.80 -3.89 16.46
CA VAL A 838 9.87 -4.20 17.42
C VAL A 838 10.93 -3.09 17.43
N ALA A 839 11.34 -2.59 16.27
CA ALA A 839 12.29 -1.46 16.19
C ALA A 839 11.74 -0.20 16.88
N GLY A 840 10.45 0.08 16.72
CA GLY A 840 9.77 1.18 17.42
C GLY A 840 9.83 1.04 18.94
N ASN A 841 9.55 -0.17 19.46
CA ASN A 841 9.67 -0.46 20.90
C ASN A 841 11.12 -0.29 21.39
N MET A 842 12.08 -0.85 20.66
CA MET A 842 13.50 -0.75 20.98
C MET A 842 13.94 0.70 21.14
N ILE A 843 13.49 1.61 20.27
CA ILE A 843 13.81 3.04 20.39
C ILE A 843 13.23 3.66 21.67
N TRP A 844 11.99 3.33 22.04
CA TRP A 844 11.37 3.83 23.27
C TRP A 844 12.14 3.39 24.52
N ASP A 845 12.72 2.19 24.49
CA ASP A 845 13.53 1.60 25.57
C ASP A 845 15.05 1.85 25.44
N GLY A 846 15.47 2.72 24.52
CA GLY A 846 16.87 3.17 24.39
C GLY A 846 17.80 2.24 23.60
N MET A 847 17.27 1.22 22.92
CA MET A 847 17.98 0.29 22.03
C MET A 847 18.00 0.80 20.58
N VAL A 848 18.57 2.00 20.39
CA VAL A 848 18.52 2.69 19.09
C VAL A 848 19.38 1.99 18.03
N ASP A 849 20.55 1.46 18.40
CA ASP A 849 21.46 0.77 17.48
C ASP A 849 20.80 -0.48 16.87
N GLU A 850 20.15 -1.29 17.71
CA GLU A 850 19.42 -2.49 17.30
C GLU A 850 18.24 -2.15 16.40
N ALA A 851 17.47 -1.12 16.76
CA ALA A 851 16.34 -0.66 15.94
C ALA A 851 16.78 -0.16 14.56
N LEU A 852 17.88 0.59 14.49
CA LEU A 852 18.45 1.06 13.22
C LEU A 852 18.97 -0.10 12.38
N ALA A 853 19.60 -1.11 13.00
CA ALA A 853 20.05 -2.31 12.30
C ALA A 853 18.89 -3.12 11.70
N ILE A 854 17.78 -3.25 12.45
CA ILE A 854 16.54 -3.86 11.93
C ILE A 854 16.01 -3.08 10.73
N CYS A 855 15.83 -1.77 10.86
CA CYS A 855 15.32 -0.91 9.77
C CYS A 855 16.25 -0.95 8.54
N HIS A 856 17.56 -0.99 8.75
CA HIS A 856 18.55 -1.09 7.69
C HIS A 856 18.49 -2.46 7.00
N GLY A 857 18.23 -3.54 7.73
CA GLY A 857 17.98 -4.86 7.15
C GLY A 857 16.82 -4.84 6.16
N VAL A 858 15.72 -4.15 6.50
CA VAL A 858 14.59 -3.93 5.58
C VAL A 858 14.99 -3.02 4.40
N HIS A 859 15.76 -1.96 4.65
CA HIS A 859 16.27 -1.07 3.60
C HIS A 859 17.08 -1.84 2.53
N GLU A 860 18.02 -2.69 2.96
CA GLU A 860 18.88 -3.48 2.08
C GLU A 860 18.13 -4.60 1.35
N ARG A 861 17.06 -5.13 1.96
CA ARG A 861 16.18 -6.11 1.31
C ARG A 861 15.45 -5.48 0.13
N TYR A 862 14.93 -4.26 0.31
CA TYR A 862 14.19 -3.52 -0.71
C TYR A 862 15.04 -2.56 -1.55
N HIS A 863 16.35 -2.78 -1.62
CA HIS A 863 17.22 -2.06 -2.56
C HIS A 863 16.78 -2.35 -4.02
N PRO A 864 16.75 -1.35 -4.93
CA PRO A 864 16.22 -1.53 -6.30
C PRO A 864 16.98 -2.56 -7.14
N ALA A 865 18.24 -2.85 -6.82
CA ALA A 865 18.97 -3.98 -7.42
C ALA A 865 18.29 -5.35 -7.17
N LYS A 866 17.43 -5.47 -6.16
CA LYS A 866 16.75 -6.69 -5.73
C LYS A 866 15.23 -6.59 -5.96
N HIS A 867 14.60 -5.58 -5.36
CA HIS A 867 13.15 -5.45 -5.24
C HIS A 867 12.68 -4.00 -5.43
N ASN A 868 11.39 -3.80 -5.70
CA ASN A 868 10.82 -2.45 -5.79
C ASN A 868 10.89 -1.76 -4.41
N PRO A 869 11.57 -0.60 -4.27
CA PRO A 869 11.76 0.07 -2.98
C PRO A 869 10.48 0.52 -2.27
N PHE A 870 9.37 0.64 -3.00
CA PHE A 870 8.07 1.10 -2.51
C PHE A 870 7.09 -0.04 -2.21
N ASN A 871 7.44 -1.29 -2.54
CA ASN A 871 6.52 -2.43 -2.49
C ASN A 871 6.96 -3.44 -1.42
N GLU A 872 6.69 -3.15 -0.15
CA GLU A 872 6.87 -4.18 0.88
C GLU A 872 5.73 -5.20 0.82
N ILE A 873 6.08 -6.49 0.75
CA ILE A 873 5.12 -7.57 0.47
C ILE A 873 4.93 -8.51 1.66
N GLU A 874 3.72 -9.06 1.77
CA GLU A 874 3.41 -10.27 2.57
C GLU A 874 2.37 -11.12 1.79
N CYS A 875 1.08 -10.94 2.10
CA CYS A 875 0.01 -11.44 1.24
C CYS A 875 -0.37 -10.40 0.19
N GLY A 876 0.27 -10.47 -0.97
CA GLY A 876 0.13 -9.49 -2.05
C GLY A 876 1.12 -8.33 -1.93
N ASP A 877 1.05 -7.43 -2.91
CA ASP A 877 1.86 -6.22 -3.01
C ASP A 877 1.33 -5.14 -2.04
N HIS A 878 2.19 -4.18 -1.71
CA HIS A 878 1.89 -2.98 -0.91
C HIS A 878 1.12 -3.36 0.36
N TYR A 879 1.72 -4.24 1.16
CA TYR A 879 1.05 -4.83 2.29
C TYR A 879 0.90 -3.82 3.44
N ALA A 880 -0.30 -3.71 4.00
CA ALA A 880 -0.67 -2.65 4.94
C ALA A 880 0.15 -2.67 6.24
N ARG A 881 0.64 -3.85 6.64
CA ARG A 881 1.42 -4.03 7.89
C ARG A 881 2.72 -3.21 7.89
N ALA A 882 3.32 -3.00 6.71
CA ALA A 882 4.54 -2.20 6.54
C ALA A 882 4.39 -0.74 7.03
N MET A 883 3.16 -0.20 7.04
CA MET A 883 2.88 1.14 7.57
C MET A 883 3.06 1.26 9.10
N ALA A 884 3.50 0.19 9.78
CA ALA A 884 4.07 0.22 11.12
C ALA A 884 5.35 1.06 11.24
N SER A 885 6.05 1.27 10.12
CA SER A 885 7.24 2.14 10.02
C SER A 885 7.05 3.52 10.66
N TRP A 886 5.84 4.09 10.59
CA TRP A 886 5.54 5.37 11.23
C TRP A 886 5.59 5.33 12.77
N GLY A 887 5.43 4.16 13.36
CA GLY A 887 5.67 3.94 14.79
C GLY A 887 7.15 4.09 15.17
N VAL A 888 8.07 3.70 14.29
CA VAL A 888 9.51 3.98 14.43
C VAL A 888 9.78 5.47 14.35
N TYR A 889 9.18 6.14 13.36
CA TYR A 889 9.35 7.58 13.16
C TYR A 889 8.93 8.40 14.40
N THR A 890 7.76 8.09 14.99
CA THR A 890 7.30 8.76 16.22
C THR A 890 8.17 8.41 17.43
N ALA A 891 8.70 7.18 17.50
CA ALA A 891 9.63 6.78 18.56
C ALA A 891 10.96 7.55 18.51
N LEU A 892 11.53 7.75 17.31
CA LEU A 892 12.77 8.52 17.12
C LEU A 892 12.64 9.96 17.63
N ALA A 893 11.48 10.58 17.44
CA ALA A 893 11.18 11.92 17.94
C ALA A 893 10.74 11.94 19.42
N GLY A 894 10.42 10.78 20.01
CA GLY A 894 9.76 10.68 21.31
C GLY A 894 8.43 11.45 21.33
N TYR A 895 7.66 11.36 20.24
CA TYR A 895 6.51 12.22 19.99
C TYR A 895 5.26 11.82 20.78
N GLU A 896 4.69 12.79 21.49
CA GLU A 896 3.44 12.68 22.26
C GLU A 896 2.43 13.72 21.75
N TYR A 897 1.15 13.34 21.64
CA TYR A 897 0.11 14.25 21.17
C TYR A 897 -1.27 13.92 21.76
N HIS A 898 -1.99 14.94 22.21
CA HIS A 898 -3.40 14.85 22.60
C HIS A 898 -4.15 16.10 22.14
N GLY A 899 -4.79 16.02 20.97
CA GLY A 899 -5.44 17.16 20.34
C GLY A 899 -6.54 17.81 21.18
N PRO A 900 -7.49 17.06 21.77
CA PRO A 900 -8.54 17.66 22.60
C PRO A 900 -7.99 18.43 23.81
N LYS A 901 -6.92 17.91 24.45
CA LYS A 901 -6.23 18.57 25.57
C LYS A 901 -5.18 19.60 25.13
N GLY A 902 -4.90 19.75 23.84
CA GLY A 902 -3.85 20.63 23.33
C GLY A 902 -2.45 20.25 23.84
N HIS A 903 -2.17 18.96 24.05
CA HIS A 903 -0.87 18.50 24.51
C HIS A 903 0.05 18.15 23.33
N VAL A 904 1.30 18.58 23.38
CA VAL A 904 2.36 18.17 22.44
C VAL A 904 3.65 17.90 23.20
N GLY A 905 4.32 16.78 22.95
CA GLY A 905 5.57 16.43 23.61
C GLY A 905 6.61 15.83 22.68
N PHE A 906 7.89 16.01 23.02
CA PHE A 906 9.03 15.48 22.28
C PHE A 906 10.13 15.00 23.24
N ALA A 907 10.77 13.89 22.88
CA ALA A 907 11.93 13.34 23.58
C ALA A 907 12.88 12.67 22.57
N PRO A 908 13.58 13.45 21.72
CA PRO A 908 14.38 12.91 20.62
C PRO A 908 15.39 11.86 21.08
N LYS A 909 15.44 10.71 20.39
CA LYS A 909 16.31 9.58 20.73
C LYS A 909 17.59 9.51 19.89
N ILE A 910 17.68 10.35 18.88
CA ILE A 910 18.82 10.49 17.99
C ILE A 910 19.18 11.98 17.90
N THR A 911 20.48 12.28 17.99
CA THR A 911 21.03 13.65 18.00
C THR A 911 20.24 14.65 18.87
N PRO A 912 19.91 14.33 20.15
CA PRO A 912 19.09 15.21 20.99
C PRO A 912 19.72 16.60 21.23
N GLU A 913 21.01 16.78 20.98
CA GLU A 913 21.70 18.07 21.01
C GLU A 913 21.31 19.01 19.87
N ASP A 914 20.98 18.47 18.68
CA ASP A 914 20.56 19.21 17.49
C ASP A 914 19.61 18.33 16.66
N PHE A 915 18.32 18.38 16.99
CA PHE A 915 17.30 17.53 16.41
C PHE A 915 16.29 18.35 15.61
N GLN A 916 15.87 17.84 14.45
CA GLN A 916 14.81 18.43 13.68
C GLN A 916 13.99 17.35 12.95
N ALA A 917 12.66 17.42 13.04
CA ALA A 917 11.78 16.47 12.35
C ALA A 917 10.39 17.06 12.09
N ALA A 918 9.69 16.50 11.11
CA ALA A 918 8.28 16.82 10.87
C ALA A 918 7.39 16.28 12.00
N PHE A 919 6.31 16.97 12.34
CA PHE A 919 5.26 16.44 13.20
C PHE A 919 3.88 16.71 12.59
N THR A 920 2.91 15.87 12.93
CA THR A 920 1.50 16.04 12.55
C THR A 920 0.61 16.12 13.79
N ALA A 921 -0.34 17.04 13.77
CA ALA A 921 -1.35 17.26 14.78
C ALA A 921 -2.75 16.96 14.21
N ALA A 922 -3.81 17.34 14.94
CA ALA A 922 -5.19 17.07 14.52
C ALA A 922 -5.65 17.95 13.34
N GLU A 923 -5.13 19.19 13.25
CA GLU A 923 -5.57 20.21 12.27
C GLU A 923 -4.38 20.95 11.62
N GLY A 924 -3.15 20.47 11.80
CA GLY A 924 -1.96 21.09 11.22
C GLY A 924 -0.72 20.21 11.31
N TRP A 925 0.31 20.56 10.54
CA TRP A 925 1.61 19.89 10.57
C TRP A 925 2.74 20.90 10.39
N GLY A 926 3.93 20.55 10.87
CA GLY A 926 5.04 21.48 10.96
C GLY A 926 6.37 20.81 11.22
N THR A 927 7.36 21.63 11.58
CA THR A 927 8.69 21.19 11.99
C THR A 927 8.87 21.41 13.48
N PHE A 928 9.32 20.39 14.20
CA PHE A 928 9.89 20.53 15.53
C PHE A 928 11.41 20.61 15.41
N SER A 929 12.04 21.55 16.11
CA SER A 929 13.50 21.64 16.23
C SER A 929 13.93 21.86 17.67
N GLN A 930 14.95 21.13 18.10
CA GLN A 930 15.56 21.19 19.43
C GLN A 930 17.05 21.50 19.30
N LYS A 931 17.54 22.44 20.11
CA LYS A 931 18.98 22.71 20.27
C LYS A 931 19.39 22.81 21.73
N ARG A 932 20.49 22.15 22.11
CA ARG A 932 21.04 22.17 23.47
C ARG A 932 22.49 22.63 23.43
N ASP A 933 22.82 23.73 24.12
CA ASP A 933 24.19 24.26 24.19
C ASP A 933 24.85 24.13 25.59
N GLY A 934 24.17 23.42 26.50
CA GLY A 934 24.60 23.20 27.89
C GLY A 934 24.19 24.31 28.88
N LYS A 935 23.71 25.45 28.38
CA LYS A 935 23.16 26.58 29.15
C LYS A 935 21.66 26.73 28.94
N VAL A 936 21.23 26.58 27.68
CA VAL A 936 19.86 26.70 27.25
C VAL A 936 19.49 25.49 26.38
N GLN A 937 18.30 24.96 26.62
CA GLN A 937 17.61 24.06 25.70
C GLN A 937 16.50 24.85 25.01
N ASN A 938 16.60 24.98 23.69
CA ASN A 938 15.67 25.74 22.86
C ASN A 938 14.86 24.80 21.99
N GLU A 939 13.54 24.92 22.09
CA GLU A 939 12.56 24.18 21.33
C GLU A 939 11.80 25.13 20.41
N GLN A 940 11.51 24.70 19.19
CA GLN A 940 10.66 25.43 18.26
C GLN A 940 9.67 24.49 17.59
N LEU A 941 8.40 24.87 17.60
CA LEU A 941 7.36 24.26 16.78
C LEU A 941 6.98 25.28 15.70
N TYR A 942 7.50 25.08 14.49
CA TYR A 942 7.18 25.91 13.34
C TYR A 942 6.03 25.28 12.55
N LEU A 943 4.88 25.95 12.49
CA LEU A 943 3.72 25.42 11.81
C LEU A 943 3.74 25.76 10.32
N ARG A 944 3.71 24.71 9.48
CA ARG A 944 3.86 24.80 8.02
C ARG A 944 2.51 24.76 7.30
N TRP A 945 1.52 24.11 7.89
CA TRP A 945 0.18 23.98 7.34
C TRP A 945 -0.87 23.85 8.43
N GLY A 946 -2.05 24.43 8.19
CA GLY A 946 -3.20 24.37 9.09
C GLY A 946 -3.03 25.18 10.39
N LYS A 947 -3.45 24.60 11.51
CA LYS A 947 -3.36 25.20 12.85
C LYS A 947 -3.03 24.15 13.91
N LEU A 948 -2.39 24.59 14.98
CA LEU A 948 -2.06 23.76 16.14
C LEU A 948 -2.62 24.43 17.41
N SER A 949 -3.47 23.71 18.13
CA SER A 949 -3.95 24.16 19.44
C SER A 949 -3.06 23.58 20.54
N VAL A 950 -2.48 24.44 21.38
CA VAL A 950 -1.52 24.04 22.42
C VAL A 950 -1.93 24.62 23.77
N GLU A 951 -1.91 23.78 24.78
CA GLU A 951 -2.14 24.13 26.18
C GLU A 951 -1.00 23.61 27.05
N THR A 952 -0.49 22.41 26.76
CA THR A 952 0.65 21.82 27.48
C THR A 952 1.72 21.35 26.51
N LEU A 953 2.98 21.51 26.94
CA LEU A 953 4.17 21.06 26.23
C LEU A 953 5.00 20.15 27.13
N ALA A 954 5.62 19.11 26.58
CA ALA A 954 6.53 18.26 27.34
C ALA A 954 7.84 18.01 26.60
N PHE A 955 8.97 18.17 27.29
CA PHE A 955 10.30 17.93 26.73
C PHE A 955 11.17 17.12 27.67
N GLU A 956 11.96 16.20 27.13
CA GLU A 956 13.05 15.56 27.89
C GLU A 956 14.15 16.58 28.16
N ILE A 957 14.69 16.60 29.39
CA ILE A 957 15.83 17.45 29.75
C ILE A 957 17.06 16.59 30.07
N PRO A 958 18.30 17.08 29.83
CA PRO A 958 19.51 16.36 30.22
C PRO A 958 19.54 16.08 31.74
N LYS A 959 20.05 14.90 32.14
CA LYS A 959 20.06 14.45 33.55
C LYS A 959 20.68 15.45 34.54
N ASP A 960 21.66 16.24 34.11
CA ASP A 960 22.38 17.22 34.94
C ASP A 960 22.04 18.68 34.60
N PHE A 961 20.77 18.94 34.23
CA PHE A 961 20.27 20.25 33.83
C PHE A 961 19.27 20.84 34.85
N PRO A 962 19.74 21.48 35.94
CA PRO A 962 18.84 22.12 36.89
C PRO A 962 18.16 23.33 36.23
N VAL A 963 16.84 23.26 36.03
CA VAL A 963 16.09 24.32 35.37
C VAL A 963 15.95 25.54 36.28
N ALA A 964 16.31 26.72 35.77
CA ALA A 964 16.17 28.01 36.44
C ALA A 964 14.83 28.68 36.12
N ARG A 965 14.54 28.78 34.82
CA ARG A 965 13.34 29.43 34.28
C ARG A 965 13.03 28.87 32.91
N VAL A 966 11.77 29.04 32.52
CA VAL A 966 11.25 28.71 31.18
C VAL A 966 10.62 29.96 30.60
N THR A 967 10.82 30.20 29.31
CA THR A 967 10.10 31.22 28.56
C THR A 967 9.44 30.61 27.34
N ALA A 968 8.20 31.01 27.06
CA ALA A 968 7.48 30.64 25.85
C ALA A 968 7.07 31.90 25.07
N ALA A 969 7.11 31.84 23.74
CA ALA A 969 6.65 32.91 22.86
C ALA A 969 6.09 32.34 21.56
N ILE A 970 5.07 33.00 21.01
CA ILE A 970 4.61 32.78 19.62
C ILE A 970 5.13 33.96 18.81
N ASP A 971 6.01 33.67 17.86
CA ASP A 971 6.82 34.63 17.13
C ASP A 971 7.58 35.56 18.10
N HIS A 972 7.13 36.81 18.24
CA HIS A 972 7.72 37.80 19.17
C HIS A 972 6.84 38.08 20.41
N THR A 973 5.70 37.40 20.53
CA THR A 973 4.73 37.64 21.61
C THR A 973 4.93 36.63 22.74
N VAL A 974 5.28 37.12 23.93
CA VAL A 974 5.46 36.28 25.12
C VAL A 974 4.16 35.62 25.54
N VAL A 975 4.19 34.31 25.75
CA VAL A 975 3.09 33.52 26.31
C VAL A 975 3.43 33.19 27.76
N LYS A 976 2.51 33.50 28.67
CA LYS A 976 2.68 33.16 30.09
C LYS A 976 2.57 31.64 30.26
N SER A 977 3.50 31.06 31.01
CA SER A 977 3.55 29.62 31.27
C SER A 977 4.05 29.33 32.68
N GLU A 978 3.62 28.19 33.20
CA GLU A 978 4.17 27.53 34.40
C GLU A 978 4.84 26.22 33.98
N TYR A 979 5.73 25.69 34.81
CA TYR A 979 6.36 24.40 34.53
C TYR A 979 6.50 23.53 35.77
N THR A 980 6.51 22.22 35.55
CA THR A 980 6.82 21.20 36.56
C THR A 980 7.90 20.27 36.02
N LEU A 981 8.64 19.65 36.94
CA LEU A 981 9.67 18.66 36.62
C LEU A 981 9.24 17.31 37.15
N LYS A 982 9.24 16.30 36.28
CA LYS A 982 8.87 14.93 36.64
C LYS A 982 9.68 13.95 35.80
N ASP A 983 10.36 13.02 36.45
CA ASP A 983 11.04 11.89 35.82
C ASP A 983 11.99 12.27 34.67
N GLY A 984 12.76 13.35 34.84
CA GLY A 984 13.70 13.84 33.81
C GLY A 984 13.03 14.55 32.62
N ARG A 985 11.74 14.89 32.75
CA ARG A 985 10.99 15.70 31.78
C ARG A 985 10.52 16.99 32.42
N ILE A 986 10.44 18.02 31.59
CA ILE A 986 9.77 19.27 31.92
C ILE A 986 8.39 19.28 31.25
N GLU A 987 7.36 19.57 32.03
CA GLU A 987 5.99 19.79 31.55
C GLU A 987 5.65 21.26 31.74
N ILE A 988 5.27 21.93 30.66
CA ILE A 988 5.00 23.36 30.60
C ILE A 988 3.52 23.56 30.31
N THR A 989 2.83 24.30 31.17
CA THR A 989 1.40 24.62 31.00
C THR A 989 1.27 26.10 30.65
N LEU A 990 0.65 26.39 29.51
CA LEU A 990 0.34 27.75 29.09
C LEU A 990 -0.87 28.24 29.89
N VAL A 991 -0.84 29.49 30.38
CA VAL A 991 -1.92 30.04 31.24
C VAL A 991 -3.28 30.05 30.54
N SER A 992 -3.28 30.07 29.21
CA SER A 992 -4.47 29.81 28.40
C SER A 992 -4.09 29.05 27.14
N LYS A 993 -5.03 28.26 26.61
CA LYS A 993 -4.89 27.55 25.35
C LYS A 993 -4.55 28.55 24.22
N GLN A 994 -3.49 28.25 23.49
CA GLN A 994 -2.99 29.03 22.36
C GLN A 994 -3.30 28.34 21.03
N THR A 995 -3.33 29.12 19.97
CA THR A 995 -3.39 28.63 18.59
C THR A 995 -2.18 29.15 17.83
N VAL A 996 -1.37 28.23 17.31
CA VAL A 996 -0.29 28.52 16.36
C VAL A 996 -0.86 28.29 14.96
N SER A 997 -0.73 29.28 14.06
CA SER A 997 -1.21 29.19 12.66
C SER A 997 -0.06 29.04 11.68
N THR A 998 -0.36 28.62 10.44
CA THR A 998 0.63 28.52 9.36
C THR A 998 1.53 29.75 9.30
N GLY A 999 2.84 29.53 9.28
CA GLY A 999 3.84 30.60 9.23
C GLY A 999 4.32 31.08 10.60
N GLN A 1000 3.66 30.68 11.70
CA GLN A 1000 4.05 31.06 13.06
C GLN A 1000 4.93 30.01 13.75
N VAL A 1001 5.77 30.47 14.66
CA VAL A 1001 6.67 29.64 15.46
C VAL A 1001 6.36 29.78 16.94
N LEU A 1002 6.07 28.66 17.61
CA LEU A 1002 6.08 28.59 19.07
C LEU A 1002 7.48 28.23 19.55
N THR A 1003 8.14 29.15 20.24
CA THR A 1003 9.49 28.95 20.81
C THR A 1003 9.40 28.75 22.31
N VAL A 1004 10.12 27.78 22.82
CA VAL A 1004 10.34 27.56 24.26
C VAL A 1004 11.84 27.55 24.54
N ALA A 1005 12.28 28.30 25.55
CA ALA A 1005 13.65 28.27 26.03
C ALA A 1005 13.68 27.88 27.51
N ILE A 1006 14.44 26.84 27.82
CA ILE A 1006 14.62 26.26 29.16
C ILE A 1006 16.05 26.58 29.59
N TYR A 1007 16.19 27.40 30.63
CA TYR A 1007 17.48 27.92 31.09
C TYR A 1007 18.00 27.11 32.28
N ARG A 1008 19.31 26.87 32.32
CA ARG A 1008 19.98 26.22 33.46
C ARG A 1008 20.23 27.20 34.62
N HIS A 1009 20.24 26.70 35.85
CA HIS A 1009 20.53 27.47 37.07
C HIS A 1009 21.92 28.12 37.02
N GLY A 1010 21.97 29.44 37.25
CA GLY A 1010 23.19 30.26 37.19
C GLY A 1010 23.30 31.21 35.98
N GLU A 1011 22.29 31.22 35.08
CA GLU A 1011 22.18 32.08 33.89
C GLU A 1011 20.92 32.96 33.87
#